data_AF-A0A927NC72-F1
#
_entry.id   AF-A0A927NC72-F1
#
_cell.length_a   1.000
_cell.length_b   1.000
_cell.length_c   1.000
_cell.angle_alpha   90.00
_cell.angle_beta   90.00
_cell.angle_gamma   90.00
#
_symmetry.space_group_name_H-M   'P 1'
#
loop_
_entity.id
_entity.type
_entity.pdbx_description
1 polymer ?
#
loop_
_entity_poly.entity_id
_entity_poly.type
_entity_poly.pdbx_seq_one_letter_code
_entity_poly.pdbx_strand_id
1 'polypeptide(L)'
;MYELLPIQKVKIPPHPFSTDWQAVIFRNFGTVPTSSLASVLKTDEETISIEAKRLGLEEIEYNPNWKDKGYITIIKNNWYLLDYDGICVLTGMDKAELAKTLFDVDFLFVKVGNFKPEVISPTYAPLTEEQIRFTEEQAKIVRENRSKDRTPYFEFFKYKPNVDALPKQESNALRMVYNYNEQFGDNLLTGDFSAYTDEILEELSKLGINALWKHVVLYELVGLPFDEKFGQGWEIRLKNLSVLCRRLAKYGIKMYLYFNEPRALPLSFFEDKPHLLGVHDSQVGALCTSAPETQKYLYDAVYKIVTKVPELGGFFSITASENLTNCYSRREYDVNACPRCSKRTRIDVCVEVNEIYQRAIKDANSSAKLIVWTWGWTSEMCWTTEETLEAVKRLPKGVDVMCVSEEGLIVHADEGDLGLIDYSISQVGPSERTKKILQTAKESGHKIVAKMQINNSWECASIPYLPCFDLVWKHLQNLKELDVDGHMLSWSLGGYPSFNLSLVSQVKNGGTLEEWYQQLFGEDWQQMQHAGRYFSEGFEKFPFGVSLAYCGPQNIGCANPFYEESTGLTATMVGFPFDSIDVWRGCFSRKLFMERFAALTELWKKGLVALSEVKGDNARNVKRIAEAAYCVLRSTYLQGKWIIERDIEAAKEEFVNTQRLLLLAAEDPSIGFEASNHYLYNENMLLEKLLSLNKILQKG
;
A
#
# COMPACT_ATOMS: atom_id res chain seq x y z
N MET A 1 -5.88 -24.14 9.19
CA MET A 1 -6.73 -23.17 9.89
C MET A 1 -5.78 -22.16 10.50
N TYR A 2 -5.94 -20.87 10.25
CA TYR A 2 -5.04 -19.86 10.82
C TYR A 2 -5.25 -19.79 12.34
N GLU A 3 -4.15 -19.74 13.09
CA GLU A 3 -4.18 -19.50 14.53
C GLU A 3 -3.90 -18.03 14.82
N LEU A 4 -4.42 -17.50 15.93
CA LEU A 4 -4.07 -16.15 16.38
C LEU A 4 -2.56 -16.05 16.68
N LEU A 5 -2.01 -14.85 16.53
CA LEU A 5 -0.60 -14.59 16.81
C LEU A 5 -0.24 -14.87 18.27
N PRO A 6 1.00 -15.29 18.55
CA PRO A 6 1.44 -15.54 19.92
C PRO A 6 1.37 -14.28 20.76
N ILE A 7 0.91 -14.42 22.01
CA ILE A 7 0.90 -13.34 22.99
C ILE A 7 2.31 -13.19 23.56
N GLN A 8 2.81 -11.96 23.62
CA GLN A 8 4.14 -11.64 24.13
C GLN A 8 4.10 -10.47 25.11
N LYS A 9 4.87 -10.61 26.20
CA LYS A 9 5.08 -9.54 27.17
C LYS A 9 6.07 -8.52 26.61
N VAL A 10 5.58 -7.31 26.35
CA VAL A 10 6.37 -6.19 25.83
C VAL A 10 6.02 -4.91 26.60
N LYS A 11 6.86 -3.87 26.48
CA LYS A 11 6.52 -2.54 27.02
C LYS A 11 5.31 -1.99 26.26
N ILE A 12 4.33 -1.46 26.99
CA ILE A 12 3.16 -0.81 26.39
C ILE A 12 3.51 0.65 26.11
N PRO A 13 3.31 1.16 24.88
CA PRO A 13 3.57 2.56 24.56
C PRO A 13 2.63 3.45 25.38
N PRO A 14 3.12 4.52 26.02
CA PRO A 14 2.28 5.40 26.82
C PRO A 14 1.35 6.22 25.92
N HIS A 15 0.21 6.63 26.48
CA HIS A 15 -0.77 7.51 25.85
C HIS A 15 -1.09 8.72 26.76
N PRO A 16 -1.66 9.82 26.24
CA PRO A 16 -1.82 11.06 27.01
C PRO A 16 -2.96 11.03 28.04
N PHE A 17 -3.79 9.99 28.09
CA PHE A 17 -4.95 9.89 28.98
C PHE A 17 -4.60 9.40 30.39
N SER A 18 -5.45 9.72 31.37
CA SER A 18 -5.28 9.28 32.76
C SER A 18 -5.58 7.80 32.98
N THR A 19 -6.36 7.18 32.10
CA THR A 19 -6.77 5.78 32.18
C THR A 19 -6.83 5.14 30.78
N ASP A 20 -6.62 3.83 30.72
CA ASP A 20 -6.65 3.08 29.46
C ASP A 20 -8.07 3.07 28.83
N TRP A 21 -9.13 3.05 29.64
CA TRP A 21 -10.50 3.09 29.11
C TRP A 21 -10.82 4.42 28.40
N GLN A 22 -10.22 5.54 28.85
CA GLN A 22 -10.35 6.82 28.14
C GLN A 22 -9.69 6.74 26.76
N ALA A 23 -8.53 6.08 26.65
CA ALA A 23 -7.87 5.86 25.36
C ALA A 23 -8.74 5.00 24.43
N VAL A 24 -9.42 3.98 24.96
CA VAL A 24 -10.36 3.14 24.17
C VAL A 24 -11.50 3.98 23.62
N ILE A 25 -12.16 4.80 24.44
CA ILE A 25 -13.22 5.68 23.96
C ILE A 25 -12.65 6.65 22.92
N PHE A 26 -11.55 7.33 23.23
CA PHE A 26 -10.99 8.37 22.36
C PHE A 26 -10.61 7.85 20.97
N ARG A 27 -9.97 6.69 20.88
CA ARG A 27 -9.52 6.13 19.59
C ARG A 27 -10.65 5.57 18.73
N ASN A 28 -11.82 5.29 19.33
CA ASN A 28 -12.86 4.51 18.67
C ASN A 28 -14.25 5.19 18.61
N PHE A 29 -14.48 6.27 19.36
CA PHE A 29 -15.77 6.97 19.30
C PHE A 29 -16.02 7.52 17.88
N GLY A 30 -17.16 7.15 17.28
CA GLY A 30 -17.49 7.44 15.88
C GLY A 30 -16.95 6.46 14.84
N THR A 31 -16.01 5.57 15.22
CA THR A 31 -15.49 4.52 14.32
C THR A 31 -16.10 3.15 14.59
N VAL A 32 -16.63 2.93 15.79
CA VAL A 32 -17.39 1.73 16.18
C VAL A 32 -18.72 2.13 16.83
N PRO A 33 -19.71 1.22 16.89
CA PRO A 33 -20.94 1.48 17.63
C PRO A 33 -20.69 1.77 19.12
N THR A 34 -21.44 2.70 19.69
CA THR A 34 -21.37 3.02 21.14
C THR A 34 -21.62 1.78 22.00
N SER A 35 -22.53 0.90 21.56
CA SER A 35 -22.80 -0.38 22.22
C SER A 35 -21.59 -1.33 22.27
N SER A 36 -20.75 -1.34 21.22
CA SER A 36 -19.50 -2.11 21.24
C SER A 36 -18.51 -1.56 22.27
N LEU A 37 -18.39 -0.23 22.41
CA LEU A 37 -17.55 0.38 23.45
C LEU A 37 -18.06 0.06 24.85
N ALA A 38 -19.38 0.16 25.07
CA ALA A 38 -20.01 -0.17 26.34
C ALA A 38 -19.74 -1.63 26.73
N SER A 39 -19.84 -2.55 25.76
CA SER A 39 -19.54 -3.97 25.96
C SER A 39 -18.06 -4.22 26.30
N VAL A 40 -17.12 -3.63 25.57
CA VAL A 40 -15.67 -3.80 25.84
C VAL A 40 -15.30 -3.27 27.22
N LEU A 41 -15.83 -2.10 27.58
CA LEU A 41 -15.52 -1.42 28.84
C LEU A 41 -16.40 -1.86 30.01
N LYS A 42 -17.31 -2.82 29.80
CA LYS A 42 -18.25 -3.37 30.79
C LYS A 42 -19.07 -2.28 31.50
N THR A 43 -19.65 -1.40 30.70
CA THR A 43 -20.52 -0.30 31.14
C THR A 43 -21.73 -0.17 30.21
N ASP A 44 -22.47 0.92 30.28
CA ASP A 44 -23.62 1.24 29.42
C ASP A 44 -23.34 2.38 28.42
N GLU A 45 -24.19 2.50 27.40
CA GLU A 45 -24.05 3.52 26.34
C GLU A 45 -24.19 4.96 26.85
N GLU A 46 -24.95 5.15 27.93
CA GLU A 46 -25.12 6.46 28.58
C GLU A 46 -23.79 6.93 29.18
N THR A 47 -23.11 6.04 29.91
CA THR A 47 -21.78 6.28 30.48
C THR A 47 -20.75 6.57 29.39
N ILE A 48 -20.74 5.77 28.31
CA ILE A 48 -19.84 6.04 27.17
C ILE A 48 -20.10 7.44 26.60
N SER A 49 -21.36 7.82 26.41
CA SER A 49 -21.72 9.13 25.85
C SER A 49 -21.32 10.29 26.77
N ILE A 50 -21.50 10.14 28.09
CA ILE A 50 -21.08 11.14 29.09
C ILE A 50 -19.56 11.31 29.06
N GLU A 51 -18.80 10.22 29.07
CA GLU A 51 -17.34 10.28 29.11
C GLU A 51 -16.72 10.68 27.76
N ALA A 52 -17.34 10.30 26.64
CA ALA A 52 -16.98 10.82 25.32
C ALA A 52 -17.12 12.35 25.28
N LYS A 53 -18.23 12.90 25.78
CA LYS A 53 -18.42 14.34 25.93
C LYS A 53 -17.37 14.97 26.87
N ARG A 54 -17.02 14.29 27.98
CA ARG A 54 -15.96 14.78 28.87
C ARG A 54 -14.61 14.87 28.16
N LEU A 55 -14.31 13.94 27.27
CA LEU A 55 -13.12 13.91 26.41
C LEU A 55 -13.16 14.92 25.24
N GLY A 56 -14.24 15.69 25.08
CA GLY A 56 -14.39 16.63 23.96
C GLY A 56 -14.84 15.96 22.66
N LEU A 57 -15.47 14.77 22.73
CA LEU A 57 -15.93 13.98 21.59
C LEU A 57 -17.41 14.17 21.27
N GLU A 58 -18.01 15.25 21.75
CA GLU A 58 -19.38 15.62 21.36
C GLU A 58 -19.51 15.80 19.83
N GLU A 59 -20.73 15.61 19.32
CA GLU A 59 -21.11 15.83 17.90
C GLU A 59 -20.44 14.86 16.89
N ILE A 60 -19.78 13.79 17.35
CA ILE A 60 -19.32 12.71 16.48
C ILE A 60 -20.44 11.68 16.27
N GLU A 61 -20.77 11.43 15.01
CA GLU A 61 -21.65 10.34 14.62
C GLU A 61 -20.86 9.10 14.18
N TYR A 62 -21.41 7.91 14.46
CA TYR A 62 -20.84 6.65 13.99
C TYR A 62 -20.99 6.52 12.47
N ASN A 63 -19.86 6.34 11.76
CA ASN A 63 -19.88 6.02 10.34
C ASN A 63 -19.77 4.49 10.12
N PRO A 64 -20.82 3.82 9.62
CA PRO A 64 -20.83 2.36 9.46
C PRO A 64 -19.79 1.84 8.47
N ASN A 65 -19.30 2.68 7.55
CA ASN A 65 -18.24 2.28 6.63
C ASN A 65 -16.94 1.88 7.35
N TRP A 66 -16.72 2.29 8.61
CA TRP A 66 -15.55 1.82 9.36
C TRP A 66 -15.55 0.31 9.59
N LYS A 67 -16.73 -0.32 9.68
CA LYS A 67 -16.82 -1.77 9.86
C LYS A 67 -16.28 -2.52 8.65
N ASP A 68 -16.69 -2.10 7.46
CA ASP A 68 -16.35 -2.81 6.23
C ASP A 68 -15.05 -2.29 5.60
N LYS A 69 -14.82 -0.98 5.68
CA LYS A 69 -13.70 -0.30 5.02
C LYS A 69 -12.59 0.19 5.95
N GLY A 70 -12.80 0.11 7.27
CA GLY A 70 -11.90 0.69 8.27
C GLY A 70 -11.41 -0.29 9.33
N TYR A 71 -11.74 -1.59 9.22
CA TYR A 71 -11.45 -2.58 10.26
C TYR A 71 -9.96 -2.72 10.58
N ILE A 72 -9.05 -2.57 9.61
CA ILE A 72 -7.60 -2.57 9.85
C ILE A 72 -7.18 -1.41 10.76
N THR A 73 -7.75 -0.21 10.56
CA THR A 73 -7.51 0.94 11.45
C THR A 73 -7.99 0.64 12.87
N ILE A 74 -9.18 0.02 13.02
CA ILE A 74 -9.72 -0.39 14.34
C ILE A 74 -8.77 -1.39 15.02
N ILE A 75 -8.29 -2.41 14.29
CA ILE A 75 -7.34 -3.40 14.82
C ILE A 75 -6.05 -2.71 15.30
N LYS A 76 -5.44 -1.85 14.46
CA LYS A 76 -4.18 -1.17 14.79
C LYS A 76 -4.30 -0.23 15.99
N ASN A 77 -5.37 0.57 16.04
CA ASN A 77 -5.61 1.52 17.13
C ASN A 77 -5.70 0.86 18.51
N ASN A 78 -6.09 -0.42 18.54
CA ASN A 78 -6.34 -1.17 19.77
C ASN A 78 -5.32 -2.29 20.02
N TRP A 79 -4.32 -2.48 19.14
CA TRP A 79 -3.41 -3.64 19.23
C TRP A 79 -2.62 -3.70 20.54
N TYR A 80 -2.24 -2.54 21.08
CA TYR A 80 -1.53 -2.39 22.35
C TYR A 80 -2.46 -2.02 23.53
N LEU A 81 -3.79 -2.04 23.33
CA LEU A 81 -4.75 -1.54 24.31
C LEU A 81 -5.81 -2.58 24.71
N LEU A 82 -6.24 -3.41 23.77
CA LEU A 82 -7.26 -4.44 23.99
C LEU A 82 -6.68 -5.84 23.80
N ASP A 83 -7.21 -6.80 24.55
CA ASP A 83 -7.00 -8.22 24.26
C ASP A 83 -7.76 -8.63 22.98
N TYR A 84 -7.61 -9.91 22.57
CA TYR A 84 -8.29 -10.42 21.38
C TYR A 84 -9.81 -10.33 21.48
N ASP A 85 -10.39 -10.58 22.65
CA ASP A 85 -11.85 -10.54 22.84
C ASP A 85 -12.36 -9.10 22.66
N GLY A 86 -11.66 -8.10 23.20
CA GLY A 86 -11.97 -6.69 23.00
C GLY A 86 -11.90 -6.27 21.52
N ILE A 87 -10.86 -6.68 20.80
CA ILE A 87 -10.73 -6.40 19.36
C ILE A 87 -11.88 -7.05 18.58
N CYS A 88 -12.19 -8.32 18.86
CA CYS A 88 -13.31 -9.05 18.25
C CYS A 88 -14.66 -8.34 18.46
N VAL A 89 -14.92 -7.81 19.66
CA VAL A 89 -16.15 -7.04 19.93
C VAL A 89 -16.20 -5.74 19.13
N LEU A 90 -15.07 -5.03 18.99
CA LEU A 90 -15.02 -3.77 18.24
C LEU A 90 -15.17 -3.97 16.73
N THR A 91 -14.56 -5.01 16.16
CA THR A 91 -14.64 -5.30 14.73
C THR A 91 -15.91 -6.08 14.36
N GLY A 92 -16.52 -6.76 15.33
CA GLY A 92 -17.61 -7.71 15.11
C GLY A 92 -17.15 -9.04 14.50
N MET A 93 -15.84 -9.34 14.54
CA MET A 93 -15.26 -10.58 14.05
C MET A 93 -15.18 -11.61 15.18
N ASP A 94 -15.32 -12.89 14.85
CA ASP A 94 -14.85 -13.95 15.75
C ASP A 94 -13.32 -14.13 15.70
N LYS A 95 -12.77 -15.00 16.57
CA LYS A 95 -11.31 -15.25 16.63
C LYS A 95 -10.76 -15.90 15.36
N ALA A 96 -11.55 -16.73 14.69
CA ALA A 96 -11.12 -17.41 13.47
C ALA A 96 -11.11 -16.44 12.28
N GLU A 97 -12.12 -15.57 12.19
CA GLU A 97 -12.18 -14.46 11.25
C GLU A 97 -11.02 -13.50 11.46
N LEU A 98 -10.74 -13.08 12.71
CA LEU A 98 -9.61 -12.22 13.02
C LEU A 98 -8.26 -12.88 12.65
N ALA A 99 -8.07 -14.16 12.99
CA ALA A 99 -6.87 -14.90 12.59
C ALA A 99 -6.73 -14.92 11.06
N LYS A 100 -7.81 -15.26 10.34
CA LYS A 100 -7.82 -15.24 8.87
C LYS A 100 -7.47 -13.85 8.32
N THR A 101 -8.08 -12.79 8.84
CA THR A 101 -7.79 -11.40 8.44
C THR A 101 -6.31 -11.06 8.64
N LEU A 102 -5.70 -11.45 9.76
CA LEU A 102 -4.28 -11.17 10.01
C LEU A 102 -3.34 -11.80 8.97
N PHE A 103 -3.66 -12.99 8.46
CA PHE A 103 -2.81 -13.71 7.51
C PHE A 103 -3.15 -13.45 6.03
N ASP A 104 -4.43 -13.28 5.70
CA ASP A 104 -4.87 -13.14 4.30
C ASP A 104 -4.80 -11.68 3.79
N VAL A 105 -4.85 -10.70 4.69
CA VAL A 105 -4.86 -9.27 4.32
C VAL A 105 -3.44 -8.73 4.32
N ASP A 106 -2.80 -8.71 3.14
CA ASP A 106 -1.52 -8.02 2.83
C ASP A 106 -0.53 -7.94 4.01
N PHE A 107 -0.10 -9.10 4.53
CA PHE A 107 0.87 -9.20 5.62
C PHE A 107 0.49 -8.42 6.90
N LEU A 108 -0.80 -8.26 7.21
CA LEU A 108 -1.26 -7.52 8.39
C LEU A 108 -0.62 -8.05 9.68
N PHE A 109 -0.39 -9.36 9.79
CA PHE A 109 0.35 -9.95 10.90
C PHE A 109 1.77 -9.37 11.09
N VAL A 110 2.49 -9.06 10.01
CA VAL A 110 3.81 -8.41 10.05
C VAL A 110 3.65 -6.94 10.43
N LYS A 111 2.63 -6.27 9.88
CA LYS A 111 2.32 -4.85 10.16
C LYS A 111 2.01 -4.61 11.63
N VAL A 112 1.46 -5.60 12.33
CA VAL A 112 1.21 -5.53 13.78
C VAL A 112 2.31 -6.15 14.65
N GLY A 113 3.43 -6.57 14.03
CA GLY A 113 4.65 -6.97 14.73
C GLY A 113 4.90 -8.48 14.88
N ASN A 114 4.10 -9.35 14.26
CA ASN A 114 4.14 -10.83 14.37
C ASN A 114 3.76 -11.38 15.76
N PHE A 115 3.26 -10.54 16.67
CA PHE A 115 2.81 -10.95 17.98
C PHE A 115 1.68 -10.04 18.46
N LYS A 116 0.96 -10.48 19.50
CA LYS A 116 0.01 -9.66 20.24
C LYS A 116 0.60 -9.27 21.59
N PRO A 117 0.67 -7.99 21.96
CA PRO A 117 1.07 -7.58 23.31
C PRO A 117 0.18 -8.21 24.39
N GLU A 118 0.78 -8.67 25.48
CA GLU A 118 0.09 -9.12 26.70
C GLU A 118 -0.57 -7.90 27.37
N VAL A 119 -1.85 -7.68 27.05
CA VAL A 119 -2.70 -6.63 27.61
C VAL A 119 -4.05 -7.22 27.98
N ILE A 120 -4.75 -6.56 28.90
CA ILE A 120 -6.10 -6.92 29.33
C ILE A 120 -7.01 -5.76 28.97
N SER A 121 -8.14 -6.04 28.33
CA SER A 121 -9.12 -4.99 27.98
C SER A 121 -9.55 -4.23 29.24
N PRO A 122 -9.45 -2.88 29.27
CA PRO A 122 -9.73 -2.10 30.46
C PRO A 122 -11.22 -2.10 30.77
N THR A 123 -11.57 -2.02 32.05
CA THR A 123 -12.95 -1.86 32.51
C THR A 123 -13.16 -0.41 32.94
N TYR A 124 -14.35 0.13 32.67
CA TYR A 124 -14.72 1.47 33.10
C TYR A 124 -14.67 1.58 34.63
N ALA A 125 -14.14 2.71 35.11
CA ALA A 125 -14.24 3.14 36.49
C ALA A 125 -14.38 4.67 36.52
N PRO A 126 -15.18 5.24 37.43
CA PRO A 126 -15.29 6.68 37.57
C PRO A 126 -13.94 7.34 37.82
N LEU A 127 -13.72 8.50 37.18
CA LEU A 127 -12.52 9.30 37.36
C LEU A 127 -12.49 9.95 38.74
N THR A 128 -11.29 10.09 39.30
CA THR A 128 -11.04 10.97 40.46
C THR A 128 -11.19 12.44 40.07
N GLU A 129 -11.37 13.33 41.05
CA GLU A 129 -11.47 14.78 40.77
C GLU A 129 -10.25 15.35 40.04
N GLU A 130 -9.05 14.84 40.33
CA GLU A 130 -7.83 15.24 39.63
C GLU A 130 -7.85 14.79 38.18
N GLN A 131 -8.23 13.54 37.92
CA GLN A 131 -8.37 13.02 36.56
C GLN A 131 -9.47 13.74 35.79
N ILE A 132 -10.57 14.15 36.44
CA ILE A 132 -11.62 14.96 35.83
C ILE A 132 -11.06 16.30 35.36
N ARG A 133 -10.36 17.04 36.25
CA ARG A 133 -9.75 18.34 35.89
C ARG A 133 -8.77 18.19 34.74
N PHE A 134 -7.89 17.19 34.80
CA PHE A 134 -6.95 16.91 33.72
C PHE A 134 -7.65 16.58 32.40
N THR A 135 -8.70 15.76 32.45
CA THR A 135 -9.50 15.40 31.26
C THR A 135 -10.18 16.63 30.65
N GLU A 136 -10.73 17.52 31.47
CA GLU A 136 -11.36 18.77 31.02
C GLU A 136 -10.35 19.72 30.37
N GLU A 137 -9.10 19.76 30.86
CA GLU A 137 -8.01 20.50 30.21
C GLU A 137 -7.66 19.92 28.83
N GLN A 138 -7.50 18.60 28.72
CA GLN A 138 -7.27 17.94 27.43
C GLN A 138 -8.43 18.17 26.45
N ALA A 139 -9.66 18.13 26.94
CA ALA A 139 -10.85 18.33 26.12
C ALA A 139 -10.95 19.74 25.51
N LYS A 140 -10.33 20.77 26.13
CA LYS A 140 -10.24 22.11 25.51
C LYS A 140 -9.41 22.06 24.22
N ILE A 141 -8.26 21.39 24.27
CA ILE A 141 -7.40 21.19 23.09
C ILE A 141 -8.17 20.45 22.00
N VAL A 142 -8.92 19.41 22.37
CA VAL A 142 -9.75 18.65 21.42
C VAL A 142 -10.78 19.56 20.73
N ARG A 143 -11.55 20.33 21.50
CA ARG A 143 -12.60 21.22 20.98
C ARG A 143 -12.05 22.37 20.13
N GLU A 144 -10.91 22.93 20.52
CA GLU A 144 -10.26 24.03 19.79
C GLU A 144 -9.72 23.59 18.43
N ASN A 145 -9.34 22.32 18.29
CA ASN A 145 -8.67 21.81 17.10
C ASN A 145 -9.57 20.99 16.17
N ARG A 146 -10.63 20.35 16.68
CA ARG A 146 -11.52 19.56 15.83
C ARG A 146 -12.24 20.44 14.81
N SER A 147 -12.23 20.00 13.56
CA SER A 147 -12.98 20.64 12.49
C SER A 147 -14.48 20.38 12.63
N LYS A 148 -15.29 21.44 12.58
CA LYS A 148 -16.76 21.33 12.62
C LYS A 148 -17.36 20.88 11.28
N ASP A 149 -16.74 21.28 10.18
CA ASP A 149 -17.20 21.03 8.81
C ASP A 149 -16.30 20.00 8.12
N ARG A 150 -16.22 18.77 8.66
CA ARG A 150 -15.41 17.68 8.08
C ARG A 150 -16.18 16.97 6.95
N THR A 151 -15.51 16.74 5.83
CA THR A 151 -15.96 15.79 4.81
C THR A 151 -15.96 14.36 5.39
N PRO A 152 -17.06 13.59 5.27
CA PRO A 152 -17.13 12.25 5.83
C PRO A 152 -16.00 11.32 5.35
N TYR A 153 -15.51 10.45 6.23
CA TYR A 153 -14.57 9.40 5.86
C TYR A 153 -15.12 8.50 4.76
N PHE A 154 -14.23 7.98 3.91
CA PHE A 154 -14.53 7.12 2.76
C PHE A 154 -15.38 7.75 1.67
N GLU A 155 -15.67 9.05 1.75
CA GLU A 155 -16.54 9.70 0.78
C GLU A 155 -15.86 9.86 -0.60
N PHE A 156 -14.52 9.84 -0.64
CA PHE A 156 -13.72 9.74 -1.87
C PHE A 156 -13.92 8.40 -2.64
N PHE A 157 -14.61 7.41 -2.05
CA PHE A 157 -15.03 6.21 -2.79
C PHE A 157 -16.14 6.49 -3.81
N LYS A 158 -16.91 7.57 -3.61
CA LYS A 158 -18.11 7.88 -4.40
C LYS A 158 -17.91 9.06 -5.34
N TYR A 159 -17.05 10.02 -4.97
CA TYR A 159 -16.96 11.28 -5.70
C TYR A 159 -15.80 11.33 -6.69
N LYS A 160 -16.03 12.14 -7.73
CA LYS A 160 -15.04 12.59 -8.70
C LYS A 160 -13.99 13.44 -7.96
N PRO A 161 -12.71 13.03 -7.88
CA PRO A 161 -11.66 13.97 -7.53
C PRO A 161 -11.70 15.14 -8.51
N ASN A 162 -11.61 16.37 -8.02
CA ASN A 162 -11.61 17.57 -8.85
C ASN A 162 -10.26 17.69 -9.60
N VAL A 163 -10.09 16.80 -10.58
CA VAL A 163 -8.97 16.76 -11.52
C VAL A 163 -9.61 16.97 -12.88
N ASP A 164 -9.68 18.22 -13.31
CA ASP A 164 -10.07 18.51 -14.68
C ASP A 164 -8.89 18.15 -15.59
N ALA A 165 -8.84 16.85 -15.92
CA ALA A 165 -7.80 16.24 -16.72
C ALA A 165 -7.97 16.56 -18.21
N LEU A 166 -6.84 16.49 -18.92
CA LEU A 166 -6.85 16.58 -20.37
C LEU A 166 -7.62 15.41 -20.99
N PRO A 167 -8.33 15.62 -22.11
CA PRO A 167 -9.09 14.56 -22.76
C PRO A 167 -8.22 13.34 -23.06
N LYS A 168 -8.81 12.16 -22.89
CA LYS A 168 -8.22 10.89 -23.31
C LYS A 168 -7.76 10.98 -24.76
N GLN A 169 -6.46 10.84 -24.99
CA GLN A 169 -5.90 10.67 -26.32
C GLN A 169 -5.82 9.17 -26.64
N GLU A 170 -6.25 8.78 -27.85
CA GLU A 170 -6.30 7.37 -28.25
C GLU A 170 -4.90 6.74 -28.23
N SER A 171 -4.76 5.66 -27.46
CA SER A 171 -3.54 4.86 -27.43
C SER A 171 -3.86 3.42 -27.06
N ASN A 172 -3.26 2.48 -27.79
CA ASN A 172 -3.33 1.05 -27.49
C ASN A 172 -2.24 0.59 -26.52
N ALA A 173 -1.38 1.49 -26.04
CA ALA A 173 -0.35 1.17 -25.06
C ALA A 173 -0.98 0.81 -23.72
N LEU A 174 -0.50 -0.25 -23.07
CA LEU A 174 -0.98 -0.64 -21.75
C LEU A 174 -0.70 0.48 -20.73
N ARG A 175 -1.72 0.87 -19.97
CA ARG A 175 -1.60 1.78 -18.81
C ARG A 175 -2.40 1.18 -17.67
N MET A 176 -1.69 0.42 -16.85
CA MET A 176 -2.25 -0.40 -15.79
C MET A 176 -2.01 0.21 -14.42
N VAL A 177 -3.04 0.26 -13.59
CA VAL A 177 -2.94 0.66 -12.17
C VAL A 177 -3.70 -0.32 -11.28
N TYR A 178 -3.38 -0.32 -9.99
CA TYR A 178 -4.25 -0.90 -8.97
C TYR A 178 -5.41 0.07 -8.70
N ASN A 179 -6.62 -0.43 -8.50
CA ASN A 179 -7.73 0.44 -8.12
C ASN A 179 -7.54 0.93 -6.68
N TYR A 180 -7.37 2.24 -6.48
CA TYR A 180 -7.07 2.82 -5.15
C TYR A 180 -8.15 2.51 -4.10
N ASN A 181 -9.40 2.39 -4.51
CA ASN A 181 -10.52 2.08 -3.62
C ASN A 181 -10.67 0.58 -3.34
N GLU A 182 -9.88 -0.25 -4.02
CA GLU A 182 -9.99 -1.70 -3.88
C GLU A 182 -9.29 -2.17 -2.61
N GLN A 183 -10.08 -2.70 -1.69
CA GLN A 183 -9.57 -3.25 -0.46
C GLN A 183 -9.14 -4.69 -0.64
N PHE A 184 -8.14 -5.09 0.15
CA PHE A 184 -7.71 -6.47 0.23
C PHE A 184 -8.81 -7.34 0.84
N GLY A 185 -9.07 -8.46 0.18
CA GLY A 185 -10.16 -9.36 0.56
C GLY A 185 -10.80 -10.03 -0.67
N ASP A 186 -11.74 -10.93 -0.37
CA ASP A 186 -12.37 -11.80 -1.37
C ASP A 186 -13.70 -11.23 -1.88
N ASN A 187 -13.60 -10.08 -2.55
CA ASN A 187 -14.77 -9.41 -3.14
C ASN A 187 -15.38 -10.19 -4.33
N LEU A 188 -14.65 -11.17 -4.88
CA LEU A 188 -15.17 -12.07 -5.90
C LEU A 188 -16.16 -13.07 -5.30
N LEU A 189 -15.97 -13.50 -4.04
CA LEU A 189 -16.94 -14.35 -3.37
C LEU A 189 -18.19 -13.57 -2.99
N THR A 190 -18.05 -12.38 -2.43
CA THR A 190 -19.18 -11.56 -1.96
C THR A 190 -19.94 -10.88 -3.11
N GLY A 191 -19.27 -10.59 -4.22
CA GLY A 191 -19.81 -9.78 -5.32
C GLY A 191 -19.87 -8.28 -5.01
N ASP A 192 -19.22 -7.83 -3.94
CA ASP A 192 -19.15 -6.41 -3.57
C ASP A 192 -18.12 -5.68 -4.45
N PHE A 193 -18.63 -4.93 -5.43
CA PHE A 193 -17.82 -4.09 -6.31
C PHE A 193 -17.99 -2.60 -6.01
N SER A 194 -18.26 -2.23 -4.76
CA SER A 194 -18.36 -0.83 -4.32
C SER A 194 -17.09 0.00 -4.55
N ALA A 195 -15.93 -0.66 -4.72
CA ALA A 195 -14.68 -0.02 -5.13
C ALA A 195 -14.63 0.37 -6.62
N TYR A 196 -15.52 -0.16 -7.46
CA TYR A 196 -15.54 0.04 -8.92
C TYR A 196 -16.79 0.83 -9.35
N THR A 197 -17.00 1.99 -8.73
CA THR A 197 -18.10 2.88 -9.07
C THR A 197 -17.96 3.44 -10.49
N ASP A 198 -19.07 3.86 -11.09
CA ASP A 198 -19.05 4.39 -12.46
C ASP A 198 -18.22 5.68 -12.50
N GLU A 199 -18.31 6.51 -11.47
CA GLU A 199 -17.55 7.75 -11.31
C GLU A 199 -16.04 7.51 -11.35
N ILE A 200 -15.53 6.54 -10.58
CA ILE A 200 -14.08 6.25 -10.53
C ILE A 200 -13.60 5.66 -11.86
N LEU A 201 -14.38 4.78 -12.48
CA LEU A 201 -14.01 4.17 -13.76
C LEU A 201 -14.01 5.19 -14.91
N GLU A 202 -14.93 6.15 -14.89
CA GLU A 202 -14.93 7.27 -15.83
C GLU A 202 -13.68 8.13 -15.69
N GLU A 203 -13.31 8.50 -14.46
CA GLU A 203 -12.13 9.35 -14.23
C GLU A 203 -10.83 8.66 -14.62
N LEU A 204 -10.67 7.37 -14.27
CA LEU A 204 -9.53 6.59 -14.73
C LEU A 204 -9.47 6.51 -16.26
N SER A 205 -10.60 6.28 -16.93
CA SER A 205 -10.65 6.21 -18.39
C SER A 205 -10.30 7.56 -19.04
N LYS A 206 -10.77 8.68 -18.49
CA LYS A 206 -10.42 10.05 -18.94
C LYS A 206 -8.93 10.31 -18.84
N LEU A 207 -8.29 9.85 -17.77
CA LEU A 207 -6.84 9.89 -17.57
C LEU A 207 -6.06 8.91 -18.47
N GLY A 208 -6.76 8.14 -19.30
CA GLY A 208 -6.17 7.21 -20.25
C GLY A 208 -5.75 5.87 -19.66
N ILE A 209 -6.18 5.55 -18.42
CA ILE A 209 -6.04 4.21 -17.87
C ILE A 209 -6.93 3.26 -18.66
N ASN A 210 -6.36 2.14 -19.10
CA ASN A 210 -7.05 1.11 -19.87
C ASN A 210 -6.93 -0.28 -19.25
N ALA A 211 -6.23 -0.40 -18.11
CA ALA A 211 -6.11 -1.63 -17.39
C ALA A 211 -6.14 -1.40 -15.87
N LEU A 212 -6.86 -2.29 -15.18
CA LEU A 212 -6.79 -2.47 -13.74
C LEU A 212 -6.26 -3.86 -13.45
N TRP A 213 -5.65 -4.04 -12.28
CA TRP A 213 -5.24 -5.35 -11.84
C TRP A 213 -5.73 -5.71 -10.45
N LYS A 214 -5.91 -7.02 -10.22
CA LYS A 214 -6.33 -7.59 -8.94
C LYS A 214 -5.56 -8.88 -8.62
N HIS A 215 -5.26 -9.10 -7.34
CA HIS A 215 -4.74 -10.37 -6.83
C HIS A 215 -5.82 -11.45 -6.76
N VAL A 216 -5.46 -12.66 -7.16
CA VAL A 216 -6.29 -13.87 -7.03
C VAL A 216 -5.43 -15.05 -6.59
N VAL A 217 -6.05 -16.01 -5.90
CA VAL A 217 -5.46 -17.34 -5.69
C VAL A 217 -6.07 -18.32 -6.68
N LEU A 218 -5.25 -19.05 -7.45
CA LEU A 218 -5.73 -19.84 -8.59
C LEU A 218 -6.74 -20.90 -8.19
N TYR A 219 -6.44 -21.68 -7.15
CA TYR A 219 -7.35 -22.73 -6.71
C TYR A 219 -8.65 -22.17 -6.12
N GLU A 220 -8.64 -20.94 -5.56
CA GLU A 220 -9.87 -20.28 -5.10
C GLU A 220 -10.77 -19.87 -6.25
N LEU A 221 -10.18 -19.57 -7.41
CA LEU A 221 -10.89 -19.08 -8.60
C LEU A 221 -11.39 -20.20 -9.52
N VAL A 222 -10.75 -21.38 -9.54
CA VAL A 222 -11.13 -22.48 -10.45
C VAL A 222 -11.31 -23.86 -9.80
N GLY A 223 -11.09 -23.97 -8.49
CA GLY A 223 -11.05 -25.23 -7.74
C GLY A 223 -9.70 -25.95 -7.91
N LEU A 224 -9.33 -26.76 -6.91
CA LEU A 224 -8.17 -27.67 -7.01
C LEU A 224 -8.64 -29.08 -7.42
N PRO A 225 -8.14 -29.68 -8.51
CA PRO A 225 -8.62 -30.98 -8.97
C PRO A 225 -8.18 -32.17 -8.09
N PHE A 226 -7.26 -31.94 -7.16
CA PHE A 226 -6.68 -32.97 -6.31
C PHE A 226 -7.38 -33.12 -4.95
N ASP A 227 -8.14 -32.10 -4.52
CA ASP A 227 -8.91 -32.09 -3.28
C ASP A 227 -9.96 -30.98 -3.35
N GLU A 228 -11.24 -31.37 -3.39
CA GLU A 228 -12.40 -30.47 -3.50
C GLU A 228 -12.57 -29.51 -2.32
N LYS A 229 -11.88 -29.77 -1.20
CA LYS A 229 -11.86 -28.85 -0.05
C LYS A 229 -11.24 -27.50 -0.41
N PHE A 230 -10.32 -27.48 -1.37
CA PHE A 230 -9.69 -26.25 -1.84
C PHE A 230 -10.50 -25.62 -2.97
N GLY A 231 -10.81 -24.34 -2.80
CA GLY A 231 -11.57 -23.58 -3.80
C GLY A 231 -13.08 -23.62 -3.65
N GLN A 232 -13.61 -23.90 -2.45
CA GLN A 232 -15.04 -23.75 -2.19
C GLN A 232 -15.55 -22.37 -2.63
N GLY A 233 -16.62 -22.34 -3.43
CA GLY A 233 -17.19 -21.12 -3.99
C GLY A 233 -16.49 -20.59 -5.25
N TRP A 234 -15.58 -21.35 -5.86
CA TRP A 234 -14.88 -20.92 -7.07
C TRP A 234 -15.81 -20.55 -8.22
N GLU A 235 -16.96 -21.22 -8.37
CA GLU A 235 -17.95 -20.90 -9.40
C GLU A 235 -18.55 -19.51 -9.19
N ILE A 236 -18.77 -19.12 -7.93
CA ILE A 236 -19.26 -17.79 -7.56
C ILE A 236 -18.20 -16.75 -7.92
N ARG A 237 -16.94 -16.99 -7.51
CA ARG A 237 -15.82 -16.09 -7.82
C ARG A 237 -15.63 -15.89 -9.32
N LEU A 238 -15.65 -16.98 -10.08
CA LEU A 238 -15.46 -16.92 -11.54
C LEU A 238 -16.62 -16.20 -12.24
N LYS A 239 -17.87 -16.42 -11.78
CA LYS A 239 -19.04 -15.68 -12.27
C LYS A 239 -18.92 -14.19 -11.96
N ASN A 240 -18.54 -13.83 -10.74
CA ASN A 240 -18.41 -12.45 -10.31
C ASN A 240 -17.23 -11.74 -11.00
N LEU A 241 -16.13 -12.44 -11.26
CA LEU A 241 -15.04 -11.93 -12.10
C LEU A 241 -15.56 -11.58 -13.52
N SER A 242 -16.40 -12.43 -14.10
CA SER A 242 -17.05 -12.16 -15.40
C SER A 242 -17.94 -10.92 -15.37
N VAL A 243 -18.70 -10.72 -14.28
CA VAL A 243 -19.52 -9.52 -14.07
C VAL A 243 -18.64 -8.26 -13.99
N LEU A 244 -17.56 -8.32 -13.20
CA LEU A 244 -16.63 -7.21 -13.04
C LEU A 244 -15.95 -6.85 -14.37
N CYS A 245 -15.45 -7.84 -15.12
CA CYS A 245 -14.80 -7.59 -16.42
C CYS A 245 -15.76 -6.93 -17.42
N ARG A 246 -17.03 -7.35 -17.46
CA ARG A 246 -18.05 -6.68 -18.30
C ARG A 246 -18.34 -5.25 -17.87
N ARG A 247 -18.31 -4.95 -16.56
CA ARG A 247 -18.46 -3.58 -16.06
C ARG A 247 -17.31 -2.69 -16.56
N LEU A 248 -16.07 -3.14 -16.35
CA LEU A 248 -14.87 -2.40 -16.76
C LEU A 248 -14.82 -2.15 -18.28
N ALA A 249 -15.27 -3.13 -19.07
CA ALA A 249 -15.29 -3.03 -20.53
C ALA A 249 -16.13 -1.84 -21.04
N LYS A 250 -17.18 -1.42 -20.31
CA LYS A 250 -17.99 -0.23 -20.66
C LYS A 250 -17.18 1.06 -20.68
N TYR A 251 -16.09 1.10 -19.91
CA TYR A 251 -15.18 2.24 -19.80
C TYR A 251 -13.90 2.08 -20.62
N GLY A 252 -13.80 1.02 -21.43
CA GLY A 252 -12.57 0.70 -22.16
C GLY A 252 -11.42 0.24 -21.25
N ILE A 253 -11.75 -0.27 -20.05
CA ILE A 253 -10.79 -0.77 -19.07
C ILE A 253 -10.82 -2.30 -19.07
N LYS A 254 -9.65 -2.92 -18.98
CA LYS A 254 -9.47 -4.37 -18.91
C LYS A 254 -8.96 -4.80 -17.54
N MET A 255 -9.44 -5.94 -17.04
CA MET A 255 -8.92 -6.53 -15.79
C MET A 255 -7.74 -7.46 -16.09
N TYR A 256 -6.68 -7.36 -15.30
CA TYR A 256 -5.52 -8.24 -15.30
C TYR A 256 -5.40 -8.96 -13.95
N LEU A 257 -5.18 -10.26 -13.97
CA LEU A 257 -5.02 -11.06 -12.76
C LEU A 257 -3.54 -11.19 -12.40
N TYR A 258 -3.19 -10.89 -11.15
CA TYR A 258 -1.85 -11.12 -10.63
C TYR A 258 -1.67 -12.60 -10.28
N PHE A 259 -0.72 -13.26 -10.94
CA PHE A 259 -0.40 -14.67 -10.75
C PHE A 259 0.90 -14.85 -10.01
N ASN A 260 0.78 -15.43 -8.83
CA ASN A 260 1.88 -15.97 -8.07
C ASN A 260 1.51 -17.42 -7.71
N GLU A 261 1.54 -18.27 -8.73
CA GLU A 261 0.81 -19.54 -8.78
C GLU A 261 1.66 -20.67 -9.35
N PRO A 262 1.42 -21.93 -8.91
CA PRO A 262 0.43 -22.36 -7.92
C PRO A 262 0.82 -21.99 -6.49
N ARG A 263 -0.11 -21.60 -5.63
CA ARG A 263 0.18 -21.42 -4.18
C ARG A 263 0.56 -22.73 -3.49
N ALA A 264 1.51 -22.65 -2.55
CA ALA A 264 1.85 -23.75 -1.65
C ALA A 264 0.63 -24.24 -0.85
N LEU A 265 0.66 -25.52 -0.50
CA LEU A 265 -0.40 -26.19 0.24
C LEU A 265 0.16 -26.72 1.58
N PRO A 266 -0.69 -26.93 2.60
CA PRO A 266 -0.25 -27.55 3.85
C PRO A 266 0.44 -28.90 3.60
N LEU A 267 1.48 -29.23 4.37
CA LEU A 267 2.21 -30.49 4.17
C LEU A 267 1.33 -31.74 4.25
N SER A 268 0.29 -31.72 5.09
CA SER A 268 -0.67 -32.83 5.22
C SER A 268 -1.40 -33.15 3.91
N PHE A 269 -1.54 -32.19 3.00
CA PHE A 269 -2.10 -32.43 1.66
C PHE A 269 -1.27 -33.42 0.84
N PHE A 270 0.03 -33.53 1.13
CA PHE A 270 0.97 -34.35 0.36
C PHE A 270 1.22 -35.74 0.96
N GLU A 271 0.66 -36.07 2.13
CA GLU A 271 0.85 -37.37 2.79
C GLU A 271 0.39 -38.55 1.90
N ASP A 272 -0.73 -38.38 1.19
CA ASP A 272 -1.27 -39.33 0.22
C ASP A 272 -0.93 -38.96 -1.24
N LYS A 273 -0.27 -37.81 -1.47
CA LYS A 273 0.12 -37.29 -2.79
C LYS A 273 1.61 -36.90 -2.88
N PRO A 274 2.56 -37.73 -2.41
CA PRO A 274 3.99 -37.36 -2.37
C PRO A 274 4.58 -37.12 -3.76
N HIS A 275 3.97 -37.67 -4.80
CA HIS A 275 4.37 -37.44 -6.20
C HIS A 275 4.17 -35.99 -6.67
N LEU A 276 3.30 -35.20 -6.01
CA LEU A 276 3.08 -33.78 -6.32
C LEU A 276 3.99 -32.84 -5.51
N LEU A 277 4.60 -33.32 -4.43
CA LEU A 277 5.35 -32.49 -3.47
C LEU A 277 6.65 -31.93 -4.08
N GLY A 278 6.79 -30.61 -4.04
CA GLY A 278 8.02 -29.89 -4.36
C GLY A 278 8.94 -29.71 -3.14
N VAL A 279 9.70 -28.62 -3.14
CA VAL A 279 10.40 -28.19 -1.91
C VAL A 279 9.38 -27.79 -0.85
N HIS A 280 9.76 -27.90 0.42
CA HIS A 280 8.87 -27.67 1.54
C HIS A 280 9.63 -27.30 2.81
N ASP A 281 8.93 -26.76 3.80
CA ASP A 281 9.40 -26.62 5.18
C ASP A 281 8.65 -27.60 6.08
N SER A 282 8.38 -27.24 7.34
CA SER A 282 7.62 -28.06 8.30
C SER A 282 6.11 -27.80 8.29
N GLN A 283 5.64 -26.77 7.57
CA GLN A 283 4.23 -26.37 7.52
C GLN A 283 3.64 -26.51 6.12
N VAL A 284 4.35 -26.04 5.09
CA VAL A 284 3.83 -25.96 3.71
C VAL A 284 4.79 -26.57 2.70
N GLY A 285 4.24 -27.08 1.61
CA GLY A 285 4.97 -27.61 0.46
C GLY A 285 4.55 -26.96 -0.85
N ALA A 286 5.51 -26.73 -1.73
CA ALA A 286 5.24 -26.31 -3.09
C ALA A 286 4.51 -27.42 -3.85
N LEU A 287 3.51 -27.06 -4.65
CA LEU A 287 3.00 -27.95 -5.68
C LEU A 287 4.02 -28.01 -6.82
N CYS A 288 4.73 -29.12 -6.97
CA CYS A 288 5.86 -29.22 -7.90
C CYS A 288 5.41 -28.99 -9.35
N THR A 289 5.82 -27.89 -9.96
CA THR A 289 5.47 -27.52 -11.35
C THR A 289 6.16 -28.37 -12.41
N SER A 290 7.09 -29.25 -12.01
CA SER A 290 7.67 -30.29 -12.88
C SER A 290 6.90 -31.61 -12.85
N ALA A 291 5.84 -31.74 -12.03
CA ALA A 291 4.95 -32.89 -12.07
C ALA A 291 3.91 -32.70 -13.20
N PRO A 292 3.69 -33.69 -14.09
CA PRO A 292 2.75 -33.58 -15.20
C PRO A 292 1.32 -33.19 -14.78
N GLU A 293 0.86 -33.69 -13.65
CA GLU A 293 -0.46 -33.42 -13.08
C GLU A 293 -0.60 -31.94 -12.68
N THR A 294 0.44 -31.37 -12.05
CA THR A 294 0.50 -29.94 -11.72
C THR A 294 0.50 -29.10 -12.99
N GLN A 295 1.29 -29.47 -14.00
CA GLN A 295 1.33 -28.75 -15.28
C GLN A 295 -0.04 -28.78 -15.98
N LYS A 296 -0.72 -29.93 -15.94
CA LYS A 296 -2.08 -30.07 -16.47
C LYS A 296 -3.06 -29.16 -15.72
N TYR A 297 -2.99 -29.13 -14.39
CA TYR A 297 -3.83 -28.26 -13.58
C TYR A 297 -3.65 -26.78 -13.95
N LEU A 298 -2.40 -26.30 -14.02
CA LEU A 298 -2.12 -24.90 -14.40
C LEU A 298 -2.67 -24.56 -15.80
N TYR A 299 -2.51 -25.47 -16.77
CA TYR A 299 -3.07 -25.31 -18.10
C TYR A 299 -4.61 -25.24 -18.07
N ASP A 300 -5.26 -26.24 -17.48
CA ASP A 300 -6.72 -26.36 -17.43
C ASP A 300 -7.35 -25.17 -16.70
N ALA A 301 -6.69 -24.68 -15.64
CA ALA A 301 -7.12 -23.53 -14.86
C ALA A 301 -7.15 -22.26 -15.69
N VAL A 302 -6.03 -21.92 -16.36
CA VAL A 302 -5.97 -20.74 -17.24
C VAL A 302 -6.95 -20.87 -18.40
N TYR A 303 -7.02 -22.04 -19.04
CA TYR A 303 -7.96 -22.32 -20.13
C TYR A 303 -9.41 -22.09 -19.66
N LYS A 304 -9.78 -22.60 -18.48
CA LYS A 304 -11.11 -22.39 -17.89
C LYS A 304 -11.40 -20.90 -17.64
N ILE A 305 -10.44 -20.16 -17.08
CA ILE A 305 -10.62 -18.72 -16.79
C ILE A 305 -10.91 -17.95 -18.07
N VAL A 306 -10.05 -18.07 -19.08
CA VAL A 306 -10.15 -17.26 -20.30
C VAL A 306 -11.34 -17.63 -21.19
N THR A 307 -11.81 -18.88 -21.11
CA THR A 307 -13.03 -19.31 -21.81
C THR A 307 -14.31 -18.85 -21.11
N LYS A 308 -14.31 -18.77 -19.77
CA LYS A 308 -15.47 -18.32 -18.99
C LYS A 308 -15.54 -16.80 -18.82
N VAL A 309 -14.41 -16.11 -19.00
CA VAL A 309 -14.30 -14.65 -18.87
C VAL A 309 -13.63 -14.07 -20.13
N PRO A 310 -14.33 -14.06 -21.29
CA PRO A 310 -13.73 -13.62 -22.56
C PRO A 310 -13.35 -12.14 -22.57
N GLU A 311 -13.94 -11.31 -21.72
CA GLU A 311 -13.60 -9.89 -21.62
C GLU A 311 -12.30 -9.59 -20.85
N LEU A 312 -11.71 -10.61 -20.19
CA LEU A 312 -10.49 -10.49 -19.39
C LEU A 312 -9.34 -9.88 -20.21
N GLY A 313 -8.62 -8.92 -19.64
CA GLY A 313 -7.43 -8.32 -20.25
C GLY A 313 -6.25 -9.27 -20.28
N GLY A 314 -6.05 -10.00 -19.19
CA GLY A 314 -5.04 -11.02 -19.13
C GLY A 314 -4.53 -11.30 -17.73
N PHE A 315 -3.26 -11.66 -17.68
CA PHE A 315 -2.53 -12.04 -16.48
C PHE A 315 -1.19 -11.32 -16.48
N PHE A 316 -0.65 -11.07 -15.29
CA PHE A 316 0.77 -10.87 -15.13
C PHE A 316 1.29 -11.79 -14.04
N SER A 317 2.48 -12.37 -14.25
CA SER A 317 2.98 -13.43 -13.38
C SER A 317 4.33 -13.08 -12.76
N ILE A 318 4.50 -13.52 -11.52
CA ILE A 318 5.79 -13.55 -10.82
C ILE A 318 6.06 -15.00 -10.43
N THR A 319 7.15 -15.57 -10.94
CA THR A 319 7.52 -16.99 -10.72
C THR A 319 8.64 -17.20 -9.71
N ALA A 320 9.24 -16.13 -9.21
CA ALA A 320 10.11 -16.13 -8.04
C ALA A 320 9.70 -14.98 -7.14
N SER A 321 9.43 -15.24 -5.86
CA SER A 321 8.78 -14.27 -4.97
C SER A 321 8.87 -14.66 -3.50
N GLU A 322 8.35 -13.80 -2.63
CA GLU A 322 8.16 -14.07 -1.20
C GLU A 322 7.22 -15.23 -0.88
N ASN A 323 6.45 -15.70 -1.85
CA ASN A 323 5.57 -16.84 -1.70
C ASN A 323 6.17 -18.10 -2.33
N LEU A 324 5.92 -19.24 -1.68
CA LEU A 324 6.32 -20.54 -2.22
C LEU A 324 5.33 -20.96 -3.33
N THR A 325 5.80 -20.97 -4.58
CA THR A 325 4.96 -21.30 -5.74
C THR A 325 5.52 -22.39 -6.64
N ASN A 326 6.84 -22.55 -6.62
CA ASN A 326 7.54 -23.65 -7.28
C ASN A 326 8.87 -23.88 -6.54
N CYS A 327 9.60 -24.92 -6.94
CA CYS A 327 10.83 -25.33 -6.25
C CYS A 327 11.98 -24.33 -6.30
N TYR A 328 11.90 -23.31 -7.15
CA TYR A 328 12.90 -22.25 -7.30
C TYR A 328 12.35 -20.86 -6.96
N SER A 329 11.14 -20.76 -6.40
CA SER A 329 10.51 -19.45 -6.18
C SER A 329 11.11 -18.67 -5.02
N ARG A 330 11.81 -19.36 -4.11
CA ARG A 330 12.29 -18.86 -2.80
C ARG A 330 13.71 -19.34 -2.56
N ARG A 331 14.58 -18.47 -2.06
CA ARG A 331 16.00 -18.77 -1.80
C ARG A 331 16.24 -19.70 -0.61
N GLU A 332 15.29 -19.77 0.33
CA GLU A 332 15.48 -20.48 1.60
C GLU A 332 15.37 -22.01 1.46
N TYR A 333 14.85 -22.50 0.34
CA TYR A 333 14.61 -23.92 0.13
C TYR A 333 15.72 -24.57 -0.68
N ASP A 334 16.18 -25.73 -0.22
CA ASP A 334 17.09 -26.57 -0.98
C ASP A 334 16.30 -27.35 -2.05
N VAL A 335 16.57 -27.02 -3.32
CA VAL A 335 15.92 -27.69 -4.46
C VAL A 335 16.20 -29.20 -4.52
N ASN A 336 17.27 -29.69 -3.87
CA ASN A 336 17.58 -31.10 -3.78
C ASN A 336 16.49 -31.90 -3.03
N ALA A 337 15.66 -31.24 -2.21
CA ALA A 337 14.50 -31.87 -1.57
C ALA A 337 13.44 -32.35 -2.59
N CYS A 338 13.43 -31.80 -3.81
CA CYS A 338 12.53 -32.24 -4.87
C CYS A 338 13.26 -33.13 -5.89
N PRO A 339 12.92 -34.43 -6.02
CA PRO A 339 13.64 -35.36 -6.90
C PRO A 339 13.47 -35.08 -8.40
N ARG A 340 12.50 -34.22 -8.75
CA ARG A 340 12.25 -33.75 -10.13
C ARG A 340 13.03 -32.49 -10.42
N CYS A 341 12.83 -31.44 -9.61
CA CYS A 341 13.43 -30.14 -9.85
C CYS A 341 14.94 -30.13 -9.60
N SER A 342 15.49 -31.02 -8.76
CA SER A 342 16.94 -31.16 -8.57
C SER A 342 17.71 -31.54 -9.84
N LYS A 343 17.01 -32.00 -10.88
CA LYS A 343 17.57 -32.36 -12.20
C LYS A 343 17.36 -31.29 -13.27
N ARG A 344 16.78 -30.15 -12.89
CA ARG A 344 16.41 -29.06 -13.81
C ARG A 344 17.15 -27.79 -13.40
N THR A 345 17.16 -26.79 -14.28
CA THR A 345 17.61 -25.46 -13.89
C THR A 345 16.43 -24.60 -13.44
N ARG A 346 16.74 -23.56 -12.66
CA ARG A 346 15.78 -22.52 -12.27
C ARG A 346 15.16 -21.83 -13.49
N ILE A 347 15.94 -21.59 -14.54
CA ILE A 347 15.46 -21.04 -15.82
C ILE A 347 14.40 -21.97 -16.42
N ASP A 348 14.66 -23.28 -16.50
CA ASP A 348 13.72 -24.24 -17.09
C ASP A 348 12.37 -24.23 -16.37
N VAL A 349 12.39 -24.24 -15.04
CA VAL A 349 11.17 -24.30 -14.22
C VAL A 349 10.36 -23.01 -14.33
N CYS A 350 11.00 -21.84 -14.21
CA CYS A 350 10.28 -20.56 -14.23
C CYS A 350 9.78 -20.19 -15.64
N VAL A 351 10.51 -20.54 -16.71
CA VAL A 351 10.05 -20.35 -18.08
C VAL A 351 8.88 -21.29 -18.41
N GLU A 352 8.97 -22.58 -18.04
CA GLU A 352 7.92 -23.58 -18.34
C GLU A 352 6.56 -23.22 -17.72
N VAL A 353 6.53 -22.65 -16.51
CA VAL A 353 5.29 -22.16 -15.89
C VAL A 353 4.60 -21.12 -16.79
N ASN A 354 5.37 -20.18 -17.34
CA ASN A 354 4.85 -19.16 -18.27
C ASN A 354 4.43 -19.76 -19.61
N GLU A 355 5.16 -20.75 -20.13
CA GLU A 355 4.79 -21.50 -21.34
C GLU A 355 3.44 -22.20 -21.19
N ILE A 356 3.19 -22.80 -20.03
CA ILE A 356 1.91 -23.46 -19.74
C ILE A 356 0.76 -22.46 -19.80
N TYR A 357 0.90 -21.31 -19.14
CA TYR A 357 -0.11 -20.25 -19.16
C TYR A 357 -0.35 -19.72 -20.58
N GLN A 358 0.73 -19.40 -21.31
CA GLN A 358 0.63 -18.88 -22.67
C GLN A 358 -0.01 -19.88 -23.64
N ARG A 359 0.31 -21.17 -23.50
CA ARG A 359 -0.28 -22.25 -24.31
C ARG A 359 -1.79 -22.34 -24.07
N ALA A 360 -2.24 -22.29 -22.81
CA ALA A 360 -3.65 -22.31 -22.47
C ALA A 360 -4.43 -21.13 -23.07
N ILE A 361 -3.87 -19.91 -22.99
CA ILE A 361 -4.45 -18.70 -23.60
C ILE A 361 -4.60 -18.87 -25.12
N LYS A 362 -3.54 -19.35 -25.78
CA LYS A 362 -3.51 -19.54 -27.24
C LYS A 362 -4.50 -20.61 -27.70
N ASP A 363 -4.52 -21.77 -27.04
CA ASP A 363 -5.38 -22.89 -27.40
C ASP A 363 -6.87 -22.58 -27.16
N ALA A 364 -7.17 -21.71 -26.19
CA ALA A 364 -8.51 -21.18 -25.97
C ALA A 364 -8.95 -20.13 -27.02
N ASN A 365 -8.04 -19.72 -27.92
CA ASN A 365 -8.24 -18.62 -28.86
C ASN A 365 -8.70 -17.33 -28.17
N SER A 366 -8.12 -17.04 -26.99
CA SER A 366 -8.46 -15.87 -26.18
C SER A 366 -7.64 -14.64 -26.61
N SER A 367 -8.22 -13.45 -26.45
CA SER A 367 -7.51 -12.17 -26.59
C SER A 367 -6.68 -11.77 -25.36
N ALA A 368 -6.81 -12.52 -24.25
CA ALA A 368 -6.08 -12.27 -23.02
C ALA A 368 -4.56 -12.23 -23.27
N LYS A 369 -3.86 -11.35 -22.54
CA LYS A 369 -2.39 -11.23 -22.60
C LYS A 369 -1.73 -11.89 -21.40
N LEU A 370 -0.51 -12.37 -21.57
CA LEU A 370 0.35 -12.78 -20.46
C LEU A 370 1.55 -11.83 -20.40
N ILE A 371 1.70 -11.17 -19.27
CA ILE A 371 2.85 -10.32 -18.95
C ILE A 371 3.73 -11.09 -17.97
N VAL A 372 4.96 -11.42 -18.37
CA VAL A 372 5.94 -12.07 -17.49
C VAL A 372 6.71 -10.99 -16.75
N TRP A 373 6.54 -10.91 -15.43
CA TRP A 373 7.24 -9.93 -14.62
C TRP A 373 8.48 -10.53 -13.99
N THR A 374 9.63 -9.94 -14.29
CA THR A 374 10.96 -10.37 -13.84
C THR A 374 11.31 -9.94 -12.41
N TRP A 375 10.37 -9.41 -11.61
CA TRP A 375 10.62 -8.81 -10.28
C TRP A 375 11.46 -9.66 -9.34
N GLY A 376 11.20 -10.97 -9.28
CA GLY A 376 11.99 -11.88 -8.44
C GLY A 376 13.09 -12.62 -9.18
N TRP A 377 13.39 -12.26 -10.43
CA TRP A 377 14.54 -12.80 -11.17
C TRP A 377 15.77 -11.96 -10.85
N THR A 378 16.06 -11.78 -9.56
CA THR A 378 17.14 -10.92 -9.06
C THR A 378 18.04 -11.67 -8.07
N SER A 379 19.14 -11.03 -7.67
CA SER A 379 20.10 -11.59 -6.71
C SER A 379 19.45 -11.94 -5.37
N GLU A 380 18.43 -11.18 -4.96
CA GLU A 380 17.66 -11.38 -3.75
C GLU A 380 16.99 -12.76 -3.71
N MET A 381 16.68 -13.32 -4.89
CA MET A 381 16.08 -14.64 -5.09
C MET A 381 17.04 -15.62 -5.80
N CYS A 382 18.35 -15.40 -5.65
CA CYS A 382 19.41 -16.26 -6.19
C CYS A 382 19.49 -16.31 -7.73
N TRP A 383 19.03 -15.29 -8.44
CA TRP A 383 19.24 -15.14 -9.88
C TRP A 383 20.40 -14.18 -10.18
N THR A 384 21.21 -14.53 -11.18
CA THR A 384 22.13 -13.56 -11.79
C THR A 384 21.44 -12.76 -12.88
N THR A 385 22.04 -11.63 -13.28
CA THR A 385 21.54 -10.88 -14.44
C THR A 385 21.62 -11.72 -15.71
N GLU A 386 22.70 -12.48 -15.89
CA GLU A 386 22.90 -13.34 -17.06
C GLU A 386 21.81 -14.42 -17.17
N GLU A 387 21.44 -15.04 -16.05
CA GLU A 387 20.34 -16.01 -16.01
C GLU A 387 18.99 -15.35 -16.32
N THR A 388 18.78 -14.11 -15.86
CA THR A 388 17.57 -13.33 -16.17
C THR A 388 17.48 -13.08 -17.68
N LEU A 389 18.57 -12.64 -18.30
CA LEU A 389 18.63 -12.38 -19.75
C LEU A 389 18.41 -13.66 -20.56
N GLU A 390 18.99 -14.78 -20.12
CA GLU A 390 18.78 -16.08 -20.76
C GLU A 390 17.35 -16.58 -20.62
N ALA A 391 16.74 -16.44 -19.43
CA ALA A 391 15.33 -16.78 -19.23
C ALA A 391 14.42 -15.96 -20.13
N VAL A 392 14.66 -14.65 -20.25
CA VAL A 392 13.89 -13.77 -21.14
C VAL A 392 13.97 -14.20 -22.60
N LYS A 393 15.15 -14.60 -23.10
CA LYS A 393 15.31 -15.10 -24.48
C LYS A 393 14.52 -16.39 -24.75
N ARG A 394 14.35 -17.21 -23.70
CA ARG A 394 13.68 -18.50 -23.75
C ARG A 394 12.17 -18.42 -23.54
N LEU A 395 11.63 -17.25 -23.20
CA LEU A 395 10.19 -17.09 -22.99
C LEU A 395 9.38 -17.42 -24.27
N PRO A 396 8.16 -17.97 -24.13
CA PRO A 396 7.31 -18.31 -25.27
C PRO A 396 6.92 -17.07 -26.05
N LYS A 397 6.83 -17.19 -27.39
CA LYS A 397 6.34 -16.10 -28.24
C LYS A 397 4.91 -15.70 -27.87
N GLY A 398 4.62 -14.41 -27.95
CA GLY A 398 3.30 -13.84 -27.67
C GLY A 398 3.07 -13.40 -26.22
N VAL A 399 4.07 -13.56 -25.35
CA VAL A 399 4.10 -12.90 -24.02
C VAL A 399 4.75 -11.53 -24.11
N ASP A 400 4.36 -10.66 -23.19
CA ASP A 400 5.00 -9.37 -22.93
C ASP A 400 5.95 -9.53 -21.71
N VAL A 401 7.01 -8.73 -21.62
CA VAL A 401 7.97 -8.77 -20.50
C VAL A 401 7.91 -7.47 -19.72
N MET A 402 7.77 -7.56 -18.40
CA MET A 402 7.72 -6.41 -17.50
C MET A 402 8.91 -6.41 -16.53
N CYS A 403 9.49 -5.23 -16.30
CA CYS A 403 10.53 -5.00 -15.30
C CYS A 403 10.15 -3.79 -14.42
N VAL A 404 10.57 -3.81 -13.16
CA VAL A 404 10.58 -2.57 -12.36
C VAL A 404 11.64 -1.65 -12.92
N SER A 405 11.25 -0.43 -13.26
CA SER A 405 12.13 0.47 -13.97
C SER A 405 13.37 0.81 -13.14
N GLU A 406 13.18 1.01 -11.85
CA GLU A 406 14.16 1.48 -10.89
C GLU A 406 15.06 0.35 -10.34
N GLU A 407 14.71 -0.92 -10.57
CA GLU A 407 15.40 -2.09 -9.99
C GLU A 407 16.90 -2.11 -10.33
N GLY A 408 17.74 -2.15 -9.31
CA GLY A 408 19.19 -2.13 -9.44
C GLY A 408 19.82 -0.74 -9.54
N LEU A 409 19.04 0.34 -9.38
CA LEU A 409 19.62 1.65 -9.05
C LEU A 409 20.34 1.56 -7.70
N ILE A 410 21.47 2.25 -7.59
CA ILE A 410 22.25 2.31 -6.34
C ILE A 410 21.93 3.61 -5.63
N VAL A 411 21.48 3.49 -4.38
CA VAL A 411 21.34 4.61 -3.46
C VAL A 411 22.58 4.67 -2.59
N HIS A 412 23.30 5.80 -2.67
CA HIS A 412 24.52 6.02 -1.90
C HIS A 412 24.21 6.58 -0.50
N ALA A 413 24.70 5.90 0.52
CA ALA A 413 24.67 6.36 1.91
C ALA A 413 26.06 6.23 2.57
N ASP A 414 26.23 6.85 3.72
CA ASP A 414 27.52 6.92 4.42
C ASP A 414 27.86 5.65 5.23
N GLU A 415 26.88 4.83 5.59
CA GLU A 415 27.11 3.51 6.23
C GLU A 415 26.90 2.33 5.27
N GLY A 416 26.75 2.59 3.97
CA GLY A 416 26.71 1.56 2.92
C GLY A 416 25.74 1.88 1.79
N ASP A 417 26.08 1.40 0.59
CA ASP A 417 25.21 1.52 -0.59
C ASP A 417 24.06 0.49 -0.53
N LEU A 418 22.90 0.88 -1.06
CA LEU A 418 21.72 0.03 -1.19
C LEU A 418 21.34 -0.16 -2.65
N GLY A 419 21.09 -1.40 -3.05
CA GLY A 419 20.40 -1.71 -4.29
C GLY A 419 18.89 -1.50 -4.14
N LEU A 420 18.30 -0.73 -5.05
CA LEU A 420 16.87 -0.50 -5.10
C LEU A 420 16.15 -1.69 -5.74
N ILE A 421 15.06 -2.14 -5.14
CA ILE A 421 14.20 -3.20 -5.70
C ILE A 421 12.98 -2.55 -6.36
N ASP A 422 12.16 -1.84 -5.57
CA ASP A 422 10.96 -1.15 -6.04
C ASP A 422 10.53 0.03 -5.13
N TYR A 423 9.34 0.58 -5.37
CA TYR A 423 8.67 1.66 -4.61
C TYR A 423 9.25 3.07 -4.69
N SER A 424 10.03 3.41 -5.71
CA SER A 424 10.68 4.72 -5.74
C SER A 424 10.03 5.70 -6.71
N ILE A 425 9.76 6.90 -6.20
CA ILE A 425 9.53 8.15 -6.93
C ILE A 425 10.79 9.03 -6.82
N SER A 426 11.50 9.03 -5.69
CA SER A 426 12.68 9.90 -5.48
C SER A 426 13.90 9.49 -6.33
N GLN A 427 14.07 8.20 -6.60
CA GLN A 427 15.10 7.64 -7.47
C GLN A 427 14.48 7.30 -8.83
N VAL A 428 14.90 8.04 -9.85
CA VAL A 428 14.31 7.97 -11.20
C VAL A 428 15.04 6.94 -12.06
N GLY A 429 14.29 5.97 -12.58
CA GLY A 429 14.79 4.95 -13.51
C GLY A 429 14.86 5.40 -14.99
N PRO A 430 15.12 4.47 -15.92
CA PRO A 430 15.42 3.06 -15.68
C PRO A 430 16.88 2.82 -15.28
N SER A 431 17.12 1.79 -14.48
CA SER A 431 18.48 1.31 -14.20
C SER A 431 19.12 0.66 -15.43
N GLU A 432 20.45 0.54 -15.44
CA GLU A 432 21.17 -0.20 -16.49
C GLU A 432 20.77 -1.67 -16.57
N ARG A 433 20.41 -2.28 -15.43
CA ARG A 433 19.90 -3.65 -15.38
C ARG A 433 18.57 -3.75 -16.13
N THR A 434 17.62 -2.86 -15.83
CA THR A 434 16.31 -2.83 -16.47
C THR A 434 16.43 -2.56 -17.96
N LYS A 435 17.29 -1.62 -18.38
CA LYS A 435 17.58 -1.36 -19.81
C LYS A 435 18.03 -2.63 -20.53
N LYS A 436 18.99 -3.39 -19.97
CA LYS A 436 19.49 -4.64 -20.57
C LYS A 436 18.40 -5.70 -20.72
N ILE A 437 17.56 -5.88 -19.69
CA ILE A 437 16.50 -6.90 -19.71
C ILE A 437 15.43 -6.54 -20.75
N LEU A 438 14.95 -5.29 -20.75
CA LEU A 438 13.93 -4.85 -21.71
C LEU A 438 14.47 -4.87 -23.15
N GLN A 439 15.71 -4.44 -23.37
CA GLN A 439 16.34 -4.54 -24.69
C GLN A 439 16.43 -5.99 -25.17
N THR A 440 16.85 -6.91 -24.30
CA THR A 440 16.91 -8.35 -24.61
C THR A 440 15.53 -8.92 -24.93
N ALA A 441 14.49 -8.49 -24.20
CA ALA A 441 13.11 -8.90 -24.48
C ALA A 441 12.64 -8.40 -25.86
N LYS A 442 12.93 -7.15 -26.20
CA LYS A 442 12.60 -6.53 -27.50
C LYS A 442 13.31 -7.24 -28.65
N GLU A 443 14.61 -7.52 -28.51
CA GLU A 443 15.41 -8.31 -29.47
C GLU A 443 14.89 -9.75 -29.63
N SER A 444 14.32 -10.31 -28.56
CA SER A 444 13.67 -11.62 -28.57
C SER A 444 12.23 -11.57 -29.14
N GLY A 445 11.74 -10.40 -29.57
CA GLY A 445 10.43 -10.23 -30.20
C GLY A 445 9.26 -10.15 -29.22
N HIS A 446 9.53 -9.86 -27.94
CA HIS A 446 8.49 -9.57 -26.94
C HIS A 446 8.17 -8.08 -26.92
N LYS A 447 6.93 -7.75 -26.57
CA LYS A 447 6.62 -6.39 -26.13
C LYS A 447 7.17 -6.14 -24.75
N ILE A 448 7.47 -4.89 -24.45
CA ILE A 448 8.12 -4.49 -23.20
C ILE A 448 7.27 -3.53 -22.39
N VAL A 449 7.16 -3.81 -21.09
CA VAL A 449 6.37 -3.04 -20.13
C VAL A 449 7.28 -2.55 -19.02
N ALA A 450 7.19 -1.26 -18.68
CA ALA A 450 7.90 -0.70 -17.54
C ALA A 450 6.95 -0.55 -16.34
N LYS A 451 7.30 -1.13 -15.19
CA LYS A 451 6.64 -0.82 -13.93
C LYS A 451 7.33 0.37 -13.29
N MET A 452 6.55 1.36 -12.87
CA MET A 452 6.99 2.59 -12.19
C MET A 452 6.01 2.97 -11.08
N GLN A 453 6.46 3.73 -10.09
CA GLN A 453 5.55 4.43 -9.18
C GLN A 453 5.38 5.87 -9.63
N ILE A 454 4.16 6.29 -9.94
CA ILE A 454 3.92 7.69 -10.34
C ILE A 454 2.89 8.41 -9.49
N ASN A 455 2.02 7.72 -8.76
CA ASN A 455 1.07 8.39 -7.86
C ASN A 455 1.70 8.58 -6.48
N ASN A 456 1.80 7.50 -5.73
CA ASN A 456 2.41 7.44 -4.41
C ASN A 456 3.31 6.20 -4.32
N SER A 457 3.99 6.07 -3.19
CA SER A 457 4.84 4.93 -2.88
C SER A 457 4.98 4.81 -1.36
N TRP A 458 5.72 3.82 -0.86
CA TRP A 458 6.03 3.71 0.57
C TRP A 458 6.92 4.84 1.10
N GLU A 459 7.40 5.74 0.23
CA GLU A 459 8.04 6.99 0.63
C GLU A 459 7.03 8.00 1.21
N CYS A 460 5.75 7.91 0.84
CA CYS A 460 4.63 8.66 1.44
C CYS A 460 3.29 8.15 0.86
N ALA A 461 2.75 7.07 1.44
CA ALA A 461 1.58 6.36 0.94
C ALA A 461 0.25 6.88 1.49
N SER A 462 0.29 7.66 2.57
CA SER A 462 -0.89 8.26 3.18
C SER A 462 -1.47 9.44 2.40
N ILE A 463 -0.86 9.79 1.27
CA ILE A 463 -1.28 10.85 0.38
C ILE A 463 -1.71 10.20 -0.96
N PRO A 464 -2.85 10.60 -1.55
CA PRO A 464 -3.38 9.96 -2.76
C PRO A 464 -2.44 10.03 -3.97
N TYR A 465 -1.65 11.11 -4.07
CA TYR A 465 -0.55 11.24 -5.02
C TYR A 465 0.45 12.30 -4.54
N LEU A 466 1.71 12.21 -4.98
CA LEU A 466 2.75 13.20 -4.70
C LEU A 466 2.92 14.15 -5.90
N PRO A 467 2.91 15.48 -5.70
CA PRO A 467 3.03 16.46 -6.79
C PRO A 467 4.48 16.66 -7.27
N CYS A 468 5.21 15.56 -7.45
CA CYS A 468 6.59 15.54 -7.95
C CYS A 468 6.60 15.39 -9.49
N PHE A 469 5.88 16.28 -10.18
CA PHE A 469 5.60 16.17 -11.62
C PHE A 469 6.87 16.11 -12.47
N ASP A 470 7.91 16.87 -12.12
CA ASP A 470 9.17 16.90 -12.85
C ASP A 470 9.93 15.56 -12.72
N LEU A 471 9.86 14.87 -11.58
CA LEU A 471 10.42 13.51 -11.43
C LEU A 471 9.65 12.49 -12.27
N VAL A 472 8.32 12.51 -12.21
CA VAL A 472 7.47 11.64 -13.02
C VAL A 472 7.76 11.88 -14.51
N TRP A 473 7.84 13.13 -14.93
CA TRP A 473 8.17 13.51 -16.30
C TRP A 473 9.56 13.01 -16.72
N LYS A 474 10.58 13.25 -15.91
CA LYS A 474 11.97 12.78 -16.14
C LYS A 474 12.00 11.27 -16.30
N HIS A 475 11.27 10.52 -15.48
CA HIS A 475 11.21 9.07 -15.57
C HIS A 475 10.57 8.60 -16.89
N LEU A 476 9.44 9.19 -17.26
CA LEU A 476 8.77 8.90 -18.53
C LEU A 476 9.66 9.24 -19.74
N GLN A 477 10.41 10.35 -19.70
CA GLN A 477 11.35 10.72 -20.76
C GLN A 477 12.52 9.73 -20.86
N ASN A 478 13.09 9.29 -19.74
CA ASN A 478 14.17 8.29 -19.74
C ASN A 478 13.72 6.96 -20.36
N LEU A 479 12.45 6.57 -20.19
CA LEU A 479 11.90 5.36 -20.79
C LEU A 479 11.56 5.51 -22.28
N LYS A 480 11.47 6.73 -22.81
CA LYS A 480 11.19 6.98 -24.22
C LYS A 480 12.29 6.40 -25.13
N GLU A 481 13.54 6.40 -24.67
CA GLU A 481 14.68 5.82 -25.40
C GLU A 481 14.53 4.30 -25.62
N LEU A 482 13.83 3.61 -24.72
CA LEU A 482 13.56 2.17 -24.85
C LEU A 482 12.35 1.87 -25.72
N ASP A 483 11.52 2.89 -26.01
CA ASP A 483 10.27 2.76 -26.77
C ASP A 483 9.39 1.62 -26.22
N VAL A 484 8.94 1.81 -24.98
CA VAL A 484 8.15 0.82 -24.23
C VAL A 484 6.69 0.72 -24.73
N ASP A 485 6.18 -0.49 -24.83
CA ASP A 485 4.81 -0.79 -25.28
C ASP A 485 3.75 -0.48 -24.23
N GLY A 486 4.12 -0.49 -22.95
CA GLY A 486 3.18 -0.35 -21.85
C GLY A 486 3.81 0.09 -20.53
N HIS A 487 2.95 0.50 -19.60
CA HIS A 487 3.34 0.86 -18.24
C HIS A 487 2.41 0.23 -17.21
N MET A 488 3.00 -0.26 -16.13
CA MET A 488 2.32 -0.47 -14.87
C MET A 488 2.68 0.70 -13.94
N LEU A 489 1.71 1.55 -13.65
CA LEU A 489 1.91 2.90 -13.11
C LEU A 489 1.77 2.98 -11.58
N SER A 490 1.41 1.87 -10.95
CA SER A 490 1.29 1.77 -9.50
C SER A 490 1.59 0.34 -9.02
N TRP A 491 1.62 0.15 -7.71
CA TRP A 491 1.44 -1.15 -7.06
C TRP A 491 0.20 -1.14 -6.16
N SER A 492 0.16 -1.96 -5.11
CA SER A 492 -0.95 -2.09 -4.15
C SER A 492 -1.38 -0.78 -3.47
N LEU A 493 -0.45 0.19 -3.37
CA LEU A 493 -0.72 1.51 -2.79
C LEU A 493 -1.70 2.36 -3.61
N GLY A 494 -2.03 1.89 -4.83
CA GLY A 494 -3.15 2.37 -5.61
C GLY A 494 -2.84 3.39 -6.70
N GLY A 495 -3.76 3.49 -7.65
CA GLY A 495 -3.76 4.45 -8.74
C GLY A 495 -4.92 5.42 -8.61
N TYR A 496 -4.95 6.24 -7.55
CA TYR A 496 -5.98 7.27 -7.40
C TYR A 496 -6.02 8.17 -8.63
N PRO A 497 -7.21 8.58 -9.15
CA PRO A 497 -7.27 9.51 -10.26
C PRO A 497 -6.56 10.82 -9.89
N SER A 498 -5.46 11.13 -10.58
CA SER A 498 -4.53 12.20 -10.22
C SER A 498 -3.95 12.87 -11.46
N PHE A 499 -3.34 14.05 -11.25
CA PHE A 499 -2.59 14.76 -12.28
C PHE A 499 -1.40 13.94 -12.82
N ASN A 500 -0.76 13.09 -11.99
CA ASN A 500 0.38 12.27 -12.41
C ASN A 500 -0.01 11.28 -13.52
N LEU A 501 -1.20 10.67 -13.44
CA LEU A 501 -1.68 9.76 -14.47
C LEU A 501 -1.84 10.46 -15.83
N SER A 502 -2.21 11.74 -15.84
CA SER A 502 -2.35 12.54 -17.06
C SER A 502 -1.01 12.86 -17.76
N LEU A 503 0.13 12.81 -17.05
CA LEU A 503 1.44 13.04 -17.65
C LEU A 503 1.84 11.92 -18.63
N VAL A 504 1.41 10.68 -18.34
CA VAL A 504 1.75 9.50 -19.15
C VAL A 504 1.22 9.62 -20.59
N SER A 505 0.08 10.30 -20.77
CA SER A 505 -0.46 10.54 -22.12
C SER A 505 0.31 11.58 -22.91
N GLN A 506 0.89 12.59 -22.25
CA GLN A 506 1.59 13.69 -22.92
C GLN A 506 2.92 13.24 -23.51
N VAL A 507 3.71 12.45 -22.76
CA VAL A 507 5.07 12.07 -23.17
C VAL A 507 5.10 11.28 -24.47
N LYS A 508 4.17 10.32 -24.64
CA LYS A 508 4.13 9.49 -25.85
C LYS A 508 3.83 10.29 -27.13
N ASN A 509 3.11 11.40 -27.00
CA ASN A 509 2.63 12.17 -28.15
C ASN A 509 3.51 13.38 -28.46
N GLY A 510 4.68 13.48 -27.82
CA GLY A 510 5.65 14.54 -28.09
C GLY A 510 5.32 15.90 -27.45
N GLY A 511 4.34 15.94 -26.53
CA GLY A 511 4.07 17.13 -25.73
C GLY A 511 5.23 17.45 -24.78
N THR A 512 5.23 18.67 -24.27
CA THR A 512 6.19 19.17 -23.29
C THR A 512 5.56 19.28 -21.90
N LEU A 513 6.39 19.25 -20.85
CA LEU A 513 5.92 19.45 -19.48
C LEU A 513 5.31 20.85 -19.30
N GLU A 514 5.84 21.86 -20.00
CA GLU A 514 5.32 23.23 -19.97
C GLU A 514 3.90 23.33 -20.55
N GLU A 515 3.66 22.74 -21.72
CA GLU A 515 2.32 22.70 -22.32
C GLU A 515 1.32 21.99 -21.40
N TRP A 516 1.74 20.91 -20.74
CA TRP A 516 0.91 20.23 -19.76
C TRP A 516 0.53 21.15 -18.58
N TYR A 517 1.48 21.89 -18.02
CA TYR A 517 1.19 22.87 -16.96
C TYR A 517 0.24 23.97 -17.47
N GLN A 518 0.46 24.51 -18.66
CA GLN A 518 -0.38 25.56 -19.26
C GLN A 518 -1.83 25.11 -19.42
N GLN A 519 -2.04 23.88 -19.92
CA GLN A 519 -3.38 23.37 -20.19
C GLN A 519 -4.16 23.05 -18.91
N LEU A 520 -3.50 22.57 -17.86
CA LEU A 520 -4.18 22.15 -16.62
C LEU A 520 -4.36 23.26 -15.59
N PHE A 521 -3.45 24.23 -15.54
CA PHE A 521 -3.42 25.23 -14.48
C PHE A 521 -3.74 26.65 -14.96
N GLY A 522 -3.94 26.85 -16.27
CA GLY A 522 -4.41 28.13 -16.80
C GLY A 522 -3.50 29.28 -16.36
N GLU A 523 -4.04 30.32 -15.74
CA GLU A 523 -3.25 31.47 -15.27
C GLU A 523 -2.21 31.15 -14.19
N ASP A 524 -2.36 30.03 -13.45
CA ASP A 524 -1.45 29.63 -12.37
C ASP A 524 -0.28 28.76 -12.86
N TRP A 525 -0.16 28.50 -14.16
CA TRP A 525 0.77 27.50 -14.69
C TRP A 525 2.23 27.78 -14.34
N GLN A 526 2.64 29.04 -14.29
CA GLN A 526 4.03 29.42 -13.98
C GLN A 526 4.37 29.15 -12.51
N GLN A 527 3.44 29.50 -11.59
CA GLN A 527 3.56 29.23 -10.17
C GLN A 527 3.58 27.72 -9.90
N MET A 528 2.70 26.98 -10.59
CA MET A 528 2.64 25.52 -10.51
C MET A 528 3.92 24.86 -11.01
N GLN A 529 4.46 25.28 -12.16
CA GLN A 529 5.72 24.78 -12.68
C GLN A 529 6.88 25.11 -11.72
N HIS A 530 6.91 26.33 -11.18
CA HIS A 530 7.95 26.73 -10.24
C HIS A 530 7.90 25.93 -8.93
N ALA A 531 6.71 25.69 -8.39
CA ALA A 531 6.50 24.87 -7.21
C ALA A 531 6.83 23.39 -7.46
N GLY A 532 6.40 22.83 -8.60
CA GLY A 532 6.65 21.45 -8.99
C GLY A 532 8.15 21.10 -9.06
N ARG A 533 8.99 22.05 -9.50
CA ARG A 533 10.46 21.93 -9.43
C ARG A 533 10.95 21.79 -8.00
N TYR A 534 10.49 22.66 -7.09
CA TYR A 534 10.89 22.57 -5.68
C TYR A 534 10.44 21.27 -5.00
N PHE A 535 9.22 20.81 -5.27
CA PHE A 535 8.73 19.53 -4.73
C PHE A 535 9.59 18.37 -5.24
N SER A 536 9.87 18.34 -6.54
CA SER A 536 10.69 17.32 -7.19
C SER A 536 12.14 17.33 -6.68
N GLU A 537 12.81 18.49 -6.67
CA GLU A 537 14.17 18.63 -6.14
C GLU A 537 14.27 18.29 -4.65
N GLY A 538 13.24 18.64 -3.88
CA GLY A 538 13.13 18.25 -2.47
C GLY A 538 13.00 16.74 -2.32
N PHE A 539 12.11 16.12 -3.10
CA PHE A 539 11.85 14.69 -3.01
C PHE A 539 13.04 13.84 -3.48
N GLU A 540 13.87 14.31 -4.41
CA GLU A 540 15.17 13.67 -4.73
C GLU A 540 16.11 13.57 -3.51
N LYS A 541 15.88 14.37 -2.46
CA LYS A 541 16.66 14.28 -1.20
C LYS A 541 16.12 13.22 -0.25
N PHE A 542 15.00 12.57 -0.53
CA PHE A 542 14.46 11.51 0.32
C PHE A 542 15.53 10.43 0.55
N PRO A 543 15.88 10.07 1.80
CA PRO A 543 16.92 9.09 2.09
C PRO A 543 16.39 7.67 1.87
N PHE A 544 16.14 7.32 0.61
CA PHE A 544 15.45 6.10 0.24
C PHE A 544 16.22 4.86 0.68
N GLY A 545 15.53 3.97 1.38
CA GLY A 545 15.92 2.60 1.65
C GLY A 545 14.71 1.81 2.09
N VAL A 546 14.67 0.51 1.80
CA VAL A 546 13.52 -0.36 2.16
C VAL A 546 13.21 -0.27 3.66
N SER A 547 14.23 -0.12 4.51
CA SER A 547 14.05 0.07 5.95
C SER A 547 13.23 1.33 6.28
N LEU A 548 13.50 2.46 5.60
CA LEU A 548 12.72 3.67 5.78
C LEU A 548 11.32 3.49 5.21
N ALA A 549 11.22 2.98 3.98
CA ALA A 549 9.96 2.77 3.27
C ALA A 549 8.96 1.96 4.12
N TYR A 550 9.45 0.91 4.79
CA TYR A 550 8.61 0.06 5.64
C TYR A 550 8.52 0.53 7.09
N CYS A 551 9.62 0.88 7.74
CA CYS A 551 9.62 1.04 9.19
C CYS A 551 9.55 2.49 9.66
N GLY A 552 9.73 3.46 8.76
CA GLY A 552 9.78 4.87 9.12
C GLY A 552 8.41 5.51 9.37
N PRO A 553 8.39 6.70 10.01
CA PRO A 553 7.16 7.37 10.36
C PRO A 553 6.54 8.16 9.20
N GLN A 554 7.16 8.24 8.02
CA GLN A 554 6.69 9.05 6.88
C GLN A 554 5.34 8.62 6.29
N ASN A 555 4.79 7.48 6.68
CA ASN A 555 3.44 7.06 6.29
C ASN A 555 2.40 7.41 7.38
N ILE A 556 2.78 7.41 8.66
CA ILE A 556 1.90 7.81 9.77
C ILE A 556 1.97 9.33 10.04
N GLY A 557 3.11 9.94 9.73
CA GLY A 557 3.40 11.36 9.90
C GLY A 557 3.08 11.85 11.29
N CYS A 558 2.27 12.91 11.35
CA CYS A 558 1.90 13.60 12.57
C CYS A 558 1.21 12.70 13.59
N ALA A 559 0.58 11.58 13.20
CA ALA A 559 -0.09 10.70 14.14
C ALA A 559 0.85 9.80 14.98
N ASN A 560 2.15 9.72 14.65
CA ASN A 560 3.09 8.94 15.45
C ASN A 560 3.44 9.73 16.71
N PRO A 561 3.19 9.24 17.94
CA PRO A 561 3.37 10.03 19.16
C PRO A 561 4.82 10.46 19.41
N PHE A 562 5.01 11.62 20.04
CA PHE A 562 6.29 11.95 20.67
C PHE A 562 6.27 11.36 22.08
N TYR A 563 7.20 10.45 22.35
CA TYR A 563 7.32 9.84 23.67
C TYR A 563 8.27 10.65 24.55
N GLU A 564 7.87 10.91 25.80
CA GLU A 564 8.72 11.60 26.80
C GLU A 564 10.02 10.83 27.03
N GLU A 565 9.92 9.51 27.15
CA GLU A 565 11.04 8.59 27.29
C GLU A 565 11.07 7.62 26.12
N SER A 566 12.21 6.98 25.88
CA SER A 566 12.29 6.01 24.80
C SER A 566 11.36 4.81 25.05
N THR A 567 10.64 4.36 24.01
CA THR A 567 9.75 3.21 24.15
C THR A 567 10.52 1.90 24.24
N GLY A 568 11.72 1.83 23.64
CA GLY A 568 12.47 0.57 23.50
C GLY A 568 11.78 -0.44 22.58
N LEU A 569 10.70 -0.06 21.89
CA LEU A 569 10.00 -0.88 20.92
C LEU A 569 10.70 -0.80 19.56
N THR A 570 10.51 -1.84 18.75
CA THR A 570 11.04 -1.94 17.39
C THR A 570 9.92 -1.63 16.40
N ALA A 571 10.21 -0.77 15.42
CA ALA A 571 9.30 -0.45 14.33
C ALA A 571 8.85 -1.70 13.57
N THR A 572 7.62 -1.64 13.05
CA THR A 572 6.98 -2.71 12.28
C THR A 572 6.70 -2.25 10.85
N MET A 573 6.55 -3.19 9.93
CA MET A 573 6.39 -2.90 8.50
C MET A 573 5.08 -2.13 8.25
N VAL A 574 5.17 -0.88 7.81
CA VAL A 574 4.08 0.05 7.48
C VAL A 574 2.97 0.12 8.53
N GLY A 575 3.31 -0.22 9.77
CA GLY A 575 2.41 -0.31 10.92
C GLY A 575 2.79 0.72 11.96
N PHE A 576 3.44 0.29 13.02
CA PHE A 576 3.90 1.13 14.14
C PHE A 576 5.38 1.52 13.99
N PRO A 577 5.74 2.81 13.80
CA PRO A 577 7.13 3.28 13.75
C PRO A 577 7.77 3.44 15.13
N PHE A 578 6.98 3.72 16.17
CA PHE A 578 7.43 4.07 17.53
C PHE A 578 8.44 5.23 17.55
N ASP A 579 9.55 5.09 18.27
CA ASP A 579 10.70 6.01 18.27
C ASP A 579 11.99 5.33 17.77
N SER A 580 11.86 4.30 16.93
CA SER A 580 12.94 3.39 16.51
C SER A 580 13.84 3.97 15.40
N ILE A 581 14.42 5.16 15.59
CA ILE A 581 15.16 5.88 14.55
C ILE A 581 16.29 5.08 13.88
N ASP A 582 16.95 4.17 14.61
CA ASP A 582 18.01 3.34 14.04
C ASP A 582 17.48 2.26 13.08
N VAL A 583 16.22 1.85 13.24
CA VAL A 583 15.55 0.99 12.26
C VAL A 583 15.10 1.81 11.06
N TRP A 584 14.57 3.02 11.29
CA TRP A 584 14.08 3.88 10.21
C TRP A 584 15.18 4.24 9.22
N ARG A 585 16.34 4.67 9.74
CA ARG A 585 17.44 5.20 8.92
C ARG A 585 18.14 4.17 8.05
N GLY A 586 18.03 2.88 8.36
CA GLY A 586 18.75 1.82 7.64
C GLY A 586 20.25 2.10 7.56
N CYS A 587 20.80 2.23 6.36
CA CYS A 587 22.22 2.47 6.10
C CYS A 587 22.64 3.96 6.10
N PHE A 588 21.72 4.89 6.38
CA PHE A 588 22.08 6.30 6.54
C PHE A 588 22.45 6.56 7.99
N SER A 589 23.58 7.22 8.25
CA SER A 589 23.86 7.71 9.62
C SER A 589 22.75 8.64 10.08
N ARG A 590 22.55 8.74 11.41
CA ARG A 590 21.56 9.67 11.97
C ARG A 590 21.76 11.10 11.45
N LYS A 591 23.01 11.54 11.29
CA LYS A 591 23.33 12.87 10.75
C LYS A 591 22.87 13.01 9.30
N LEU A 592 23.29 12.11 8.41
CA LEU A 592 22.94 12.19 6.99
C LEU A 592 21.42 12.05 6.78
N PHE A 593 20.77 11.16 7.53
CA PHE A 593 19.31 10.99 7.53
C PHE A 593 18.59 12.30 7.86
N MET A 594 19.01 12.97 8.94
CA MET A 594 18.43 14.25 9.36
C MET A 594 18.71 15.39 8.36
N GLU A 595 19.92 15.45 7.81
CA GLU A 595 20.29 16.44 6.77
C GLU A 595 19.43 16.28 5.50
N ARG A 596 19.18 15.04 5.09
CA ARG A 596 18.35 14.70 3.92
C ARG A 596 16.89 15.12 4.10
N PHE A 597 16.28 14.80 5.24
CA PHE A 597 14.91 15.23 5.55
C PHE A 597 14.78 16.74 5.76
N ALA A 598 15.78 17.39 6.37
CA ALA A 598 15.82 18.84 6.45
C ALA A 598 15.82 19.46 5.04
N ALA A 599 16.74 19.02 4.17
CA ALA A 599 16.83 19.53 2.80
C ALA A 599 15.55 19.30 1.99
N LEU A 600 14.95 18.11 2.10
CA LEU A 600 13.67 17.79 1.48
C LEU A 600 12.59 18.79 1.91
N THR A 601 12.40 18.94 3.21
CA THR A 601 11.27 19.73 3.75
C THR A 601 11.46 21.23 3.55
N GLU A 602 12.70 21.74 3.56
CA GLU A 602 12.97 23.15 3.24
C GLU A 602 12.71 23.49 1.77
N LEU A 603 13.07 22.61 0.83
CA LEU A 603 12.70 22.79 -0.59
C LEU A 603 11.20 22.70 -0.78
N TRP A 604 10.55 21.71 -0.14
CA TRP A 604 9.11 21.55 -0.21
C TRP A 604 8.36 22.80 0.31
N LYS A 605 8.83 23.39 1.42
CA LYS A 605 8.28 24.64 1.96
C LYS A 605 8.38 25.80 0.96
N LYS A 606 9.49 25.92 0.22
CA LYS A 606 9.61 26.92 -0.87
C LYS A 606 8.58 26.69 -1.97
N GLY A 607 8.33 25.43 -2.34
CA GLY A 607 7.27 25.07 -3.29
C GLY A 607 5.89 25.50 -2.80
N LEU A 608 5.57 25.29 -1.52
CA LEU A 608 4.30 25.75 -0.94
C LEU A 608 4.17 27.28 -0.94
N VAL A 609 5.25 28.00 -0.66
CA VAL A 609 5.27 29.48 -0.74
C VAL A 609 4.99 29.95 -2.16
N ALA A 610 5.52 29.28 -3.18
CA ALA A 610 5.24 29.59 -4.58
C ALA A 610 3.75 29.40 -4.96
N LEU A 611 3.01 28.57 -4.20
CA LEU A 611 1.57 28.34 -4.39
C LEU A 611 0.68 29.23 -3.50
N SER A 612 1.21 30.25 -2.83
CA SER A 612 0.44 31.11 -1.91
C SER A 612 -0.78 31.77 -2.59
N GLU A 613 -0.58 32.31 -3.79
CA GLU A 613 -1.54 33.18 -4.50
C GLU A 613 -2.31 32.51 -5.66
N VAL A 614 -2.32 31.17 -5.72
CA VAL A 614 -3.01 30.44 -6.82
C VAL A 614 -4.53 30.53 -6.73
N LYS A 615 -5.21 30.57 -7.89
CA LYS A 615 -6.65 30.87 -8.00
C LYS A 615 -7.49 29.80 -8.69
N GLY A 616 -6.89 28.93 -9.47
CA GLY A 616 -7.56 27.82 -10.15
C GLY A 616 -7.84 26.67 -9.18
N ASP A 617 -8.93 25.94 -9.43
CA ASP A 617 -9.32 24.78 -8.61
C ASP A 617 -8.26 23.67 -8.66
N ASN A 618 -7.71 23.39 -9.84
CA ASN A 618 -6.63 22.42 -9.99
C ASN A 618 -5.40 22.81 -9.17
N ALA A 619 -4.99 24.09 -9.19
CA ALA A 619 -3.83 24.57 -8.45
C ALA A 619 -4.08 24.54 -6.93
N ARG A 620 -5.28 24.91 -6.47
CA ARG A 620 -5.69 24.77 -5.06
C ARG A 620 -5.69 23.31 -4.59
N ASN A 621 -6.17 22.40 -5.43
CA ASN A 621 -6.14 20.97 -5.15
C ASN A 621 -4.69 20.48 -4.95
N VAL A 622 -3.79 20.78 -5.92
CA VAL A 622 -2.39 20.41 -5.79
C VAL A 622 -1.74 21.03 -4.55
N LYS A 623 -2.03 22.30 -4.25
CA LYS A 623 -1.54 22.96 -3.03
C LYS A 623 -1.95 22.21 -1.76
N ARG A 624 -3.22 21.82 -1.65
CA ARG A 624 -3.74 21.06 -0.50
C ARG A 624 -3.03 19.72 -0.33
N ILE A 625 -2.86 18.97 -1.42
CA ILE A 625 -2.17 17.68 -1.41
C ILE A 625 -0.67 17.85 -1.10
N ALA A 626 -0.02 18.86 -1.68
CA ALA A 626 1.37 19.20 -1.40
C ALA A 626 1.56 19.56 0.07
N GLU A 627 0.64 20.32 0.65
CA GLU A 627 0.73 20.74 2.05
C GLU A 627 0.53 19.57 3.02
N ALA A 628 -0.37 18.64 2.70
CA ALA A 628 -0.54 17.43 3.48
C ALA A 628 0.73 16.54 3.45
N ALA A 629 1.32 16.37 2.26
CA ALA A 629 2.60 15.69 2.10
C ALA A 629 3.73 16.38 2.89
N TYR A 630 3.78 17.72 2.87
CA TYR A 630 4.72 18.49 3.69
C TYR A 630 4.56 18.15 5.17
N CYS A 631 3.32 18.17 5.69
CA CYS A 631 3.10 17.93 7.11
C CYS A 631 3.61 16.55 7.55
N VAL A 632 3.31 15.52 6.76
CA VAL A 632 3.74 14.15 7.02
C VAL A 632 5.27 14.00 6.93
N LEU A 633 5.90 14.56 5.91
CA LEU A 633 7.36 14.49 5.72
C LEU A 633 8.11 15.35 6.75
N ARG A 634 7.58 16.52 7.11
CA ARG A 634 8.14 17.40 8.15
C ARG A 634 8.02 16.77 9.52
N SER A 635 6.92 16.08 9.81
CA SER A 635 6.77 15.34 11.06
C SER A 635 7.88 14.30 11.25
N THR A 636 8.31 13.60 10.19
CA THR A 636 9.45 12.66 10.26
C THR A 636 10.75 13.35 10.70
N TYR A 637 11.04 14.53 10.15
CA TYR A 637 12.18 15.35 10.57
C TYR A 637 12.04 15.79 12.03
N LEU A 638 10.89 16.34 12.43
CA LEU A 638 10.67 16.83 13.79
C LEU A 638 10.73 15.71 14.84
N GLN A 639 10.21 14.52 14.50
CA GLN A 639 10.37 13.31 15.32
C GLN A 639 11.83 12.94 15.50
N GLY A 640 12.62 12.98 14.42
CA GLY A 640 14.05 12.72 14.50
C GLY A 640 14.77 13.69 15.44
N LYS A 641 14.45 14.99 15.38
CA LYS A 641 15.01 15.98 16.31
C LYS A 641 14.59 15.71 17.76
N TRP A 642 13.32 15.36 17.99
CA TRP A 642 12.85 15.03 19.33
C TRP A 642 13.56 13.79 19.90
N ILE A 643 13.71 12.74 19.10
CA ILE A 643 14.32 11.47 19.53
C ILE A 643 15.81 11.63 19.82
N ILE A 644 16.54 12.37 18.97
CA ILE A 644 17.99 12.55 19.09
C ILE A 644 18.34 13.63 20.11
N GLU A 645 17.67 14.77 20.06
CA GLU A 645 18.10 16.02 20.72
C GLU A 645 17.16 16.47 21.84
N ARG A 646 15.95 15.89 21.96
CA ARG A 646 14.87 16.36 22.84
C ARG A 646 14.53 17.85 22.60
N ASP A 647 14.56 18.25 21.34
CA ASP A 647 14.33 19.63 20.91
C ASP A 647 12.88 20.07 21.15
N ILE A 648 12.68 20.99 22.10
CA ILE A 648 11.37 21.56 22.45
C ILE A 648 10.82 22.42 21.30
N GLU A 649 11.67 23.09 20.51
CA GLU A 649 11.20 23.85 19.36
C GLU A 649 10.66 22.91 18.28
N ALA A 650 11.22 21.70 18.14
CA ALA A 650 10.65 20.68 17.27
C ALA A 650 9.27 20.22 17.75
N ALA A 651 9.05 20.10 19.06
CA ALA A 651 7.73 19.78 19.62
C ALA A 651 6.70 20.91 19.40
N LYS A 652 7.10 22.18 19.52
CA LYS A 652 6.25 23.34 19.21
C LYS A 652 5.89 23.38 17.73
N GLU A 653 6.86 23.19 16.85
CA GLU A 653 6.64 23.14 15.41
C GLU A 653 5.71 21.98 15.03
N GLU A 654 5.91 20.79 15.64
CA GLU A 654 5.09 19.61 15.38
C GLU A 654 3.64 19.83 15.82
N PHE A 655 3.40 20.59 16.89
CA PHE A 655 2.04 20.92 17.33
C PHE A 655 1.29 21.67 16.22
N VAL A 656 1.89 22.75 15.70
CA VAL A 656 1.32 23.55 14.60
C VAL A 656 1.20 22.72 13.31
N ASN A 657 2.20 21.90 13.02
CA ASN A 657 2.21 21.00 11.86
C ASN A 657 1.06 19.98 11.92
N THR A 658 0.79 19.42 13.11
CA THR A 658 -0.30 18.48 13.36
C THR A 658 -1.66 19.16 13.24
N GLN A 659 -1.82 20.38 13.76
CA GLN A 659 -3.03 21.18 13.55
C GLN A 659 -3.30 21.43 12.06
N ARG A 660 -2.25 21.69 11.28
CA ARG A 660 -2.41 21.91 9.84
C ARG A 660 -2.87 20.65 9.11
N LEU A 661 -2.26 19.49 9.38
CA LEU A 661 -2.68 18.23 8.79
C LEU A 661 -4.12 17.85 9.17
N LEU A 662 -4.53 18.15 10.41
CA LEU A 662 -5.90 17.92 10.90
C LEU A 662 -6.93 18.63 10.01
N LEU A 663 -6.71 19.91 9.70
CA LEU A 663 -7.57 20.70 8.83
C LEU A 663 -7.62 20.13 7.41
N LEU A 664 -6.45 19.83 6.83
CA LEU A 664 -6.34 19.30 5.47
C LEU A 664 -7.07 17.95 5.33
N ALA A 665 -6.91 17.05 6.31
CA ALA A 665 -7.58 15.74 6.33
C ALA A 665 -9.08 15.84 6.64
N ALA A 666 -9.55 16.95 7.21
CA ALA A 666 -10.98 17.23 7.36
C ALA A 666 -11.60 17.69 6.04
N GLU A 667 -10.87 18.48 5.25
CA GLU A 667 -11.30 18.92 3.92
C GLU A 667 -11.28 17.78 2.89
N ASP A 668 -10.25 16.94 2.92
CA ASP A 668 -10.04 15.85 1.95
C ASP A 668 -9.90 14.49 2.67
N PRO A 669 -10.94 13.63 2.62
CA PRO A 669 -10.94 12.36 3.33
C PRO A 669 -10.03 11.30 2.70
N SER A 670 -9.43 11.55 1.53
CA SER A 670 -8.41 10.65 0.96
C SER A 670 -7.06 10.77 1.67
N ILE A 671 -6.80 11.90 2.33
CA ILE A 671 -5.58 12.11 3.12
C ILE A 671 -5.62 11.21 4.36
N GLY A 672 -4.58 10.40 4.52
CA GLY A 672 -4.44 9.40 5.58
C GLY A 672 -4.84 7.99 5.15
N PHE A 673 -5.48 7.81 3.99
CA PHE A 673 -5.93 6.50 3.53
C PHE A 673 -4.92 5.81 2.60
N GLU A 674 -4.71 4.51 2.82
CA GLU A 674 -3.97 3.60 1.95
C GLU A 674 -4.67 2.23 1.97
N ALA A 675 -4.91 1.60 0.82
CA ALA A 675 -5.82 0.45 0.71
C ALA A 675 -5.44 -0.76 1.59
N SER A 676 -4.14 -1.01 1.81
CA SER A 676 -3.65 -2.13 2.63
C SER A 676 -3.60 -1.84 4.13
N ASN A 677 -3.70 -0.57 4.53
CA ASN A 677 -3.61 -0.08 5.90
C ASN A 677 -4.88 0.62 6.39
N HIS A 678 -5.83 0.84 5.47
CA HIS A 678 -6.96 1.75 5.60
C HIS A 678 -6.48 3.14 6.01
N TYR A 679 -7.08 3.78 7.00
CA TYR A 679 -6.54 5.02 7.53
C TYR A 679 -5.30 4.72 8.40
N LEU A 680 -4.13 5.16 7.92
CA LEU A 680 -2.86 5.24 8.67
C LEU A 680 -2.95 6.26 9.80
N TYR A 681 -3.77 7.29 9.60
CA TYR A 681 -4.20 8.21 10.63
C TYR A 681 -5.62 8.71 10.37
N ASN A 682 -6.32 9.02 11.45
CA ASN A 682 -7.61 9.69 11.44
C ASN A 682 -7.57 10.90 12.38
N GLU A 683 -8.66 11.67 12.42
CA GLU A 683 -8.79 12.86 13.26
C GLU A 683 -8.45 12.59 14.74
N ASN A 684 -8.97 11.50 15.32
CA ASN A 684 -8.72 11.19 16.73
C ASN A 684 -7.23 10.88 16.97
N MET A 685 -6.54 10.20 16.06
CA MET A 685 -5.09 9.94 16.21
C MET A 685 -4.26 11.23 16.13
N LEU A 686 -4.63 12.16 15.26
CA LEU A 686 -3.99 13.48 15.17
C LEU A 686 -4.28 14.35 16.41
N LEU A 687 -5.49 14.27 16.96
CA LEU A 687 -5.82 14.94 18.21
C LEU A 687 -5.06 14.31 19.39
N GLU A 688 -4.94 12.98 19.45
CA GLU A 688 -4.14 12.28 20.48
C GLU A 688 -2.68 12.73 20.45
N LYS A 689 -2.12 12.95 19.26
CA LYS A 689 -0.79 13.56 19.11
C LYS A 689 -0.73 14.95 19.74
N LEU A 690 -1.70 15.84 19.48
CA LEU A 690 -1.72 17.18 20.08
C LEU A 690 -1.74 17.12 21.62
N LEU A 691 -2.51 16.19 22.19
CA LEU A 691 -2.53 15.95 23.64
C LEU A 691 -1.15 15.50 24.16
N SER A 692 -0.50 14.58 23.44
CA SER A 692 0.86 14.11 23.75
C SER A 692 1.89 15.25 23.72
N LEU A 693 1.85 16.09 22.68
CA LEU A 693 2.75 17.24 22.53
C LEU A 693 2.49 18.29 23.61
N ASN A 694 1.23 18.60 23.91
CA ASN A 694 0.89 19.56 24.96
C ASN A 694 1.47 19.13 26.32
N LYS A 695 1.42 17.83 26.65
CA LYS A 695 2.02 17.30 27.88
C LYS A 695 3.54 17.51 27.92
N ILE A 696 4.22 17.33 26.79
CA ILE A 696 5.66 17.62 26.66
C ILE A 696 5.93 19.12 26.87
N LEU A 697 5.16 19.99 26.21
CA LEU A 697 5.32 21.44 26.24
C LEU A 697 4.97 22.08 27.59
N GLN A 698 4.20 21.41 28.44
CA GLN A 698 3.92 21.86 29.81
C GLN A 698 5.08 21.56 30.78
N LYS A 699 5.99 20.63 30.43
CA LYS A 699 7.10 20.18 31.28
C LYS A 699 8.44 20.84 30.96
N GLY A 700 8.65 21.26 29.72
CA GLY A 700 9.86 21.93 29.23
C GLY A 700 9.63 23.40 28.99
#